data_AF-A0A6H9GGZ0-F1
#
_entry.id   AF-A0A6H9GGZ0-F1
#
_cell.length_a   1.000
_cell.length_b   1.000
_cell.length_c   1.000
_cell.angle_alpha   90.00
_cell.angle_beta   90.00
_cell.angle_gamma   90.00
#
_symmetry.space_group_name_H-M   'P 1'
#
loop_
_entity.id
_entity.type
_entity.pdbx_description
1 polymer ?
#
loop_
_entity_poly.entity_id
_entity_poly.type
_entity_poly.pdbx_seq_one_letter_code
_entity_poly.pdbx_strand_id
1 'polypeptide(L)'
;MALPPKEAVAKVIVDKDPVPTSFEKWGQPGHFDRTLAKGPKTTTWIWNLHANVHDFDSQTSDLEDISRKIFSAHFGHLAVVFVWLSGMYFHGAKFSNYEAWLTNPLAIKPSAQVVWPIVGQGILNGDVGGGFHGIQITSGLFYLWRASGFTNSYQLYCTAIGGLVMAGLMLFAGWFHYHKSAPKLEWFQNVESMMNHHLAGLLGLGSLGWAGHQIHVSLPVNKLLDAGVAPQDIPLPHEFILEPSKMADLYPSFAQGLTPFFTLNWGAYSDFLTFKGGLNPVTGGLWLSDTAHHHLAIAVLFIIAGHMYRTNWGIGHSMKEILENHKGPFTGQGHKGLYEILTTSWHAQLAINLALLGSLTIIVAHHMYAMPPYPYQATDYATQLSLFTHHTWIGGFLIVGAGAHGAIFMVRDYDPAKNVDNLLDRVIRHRDAIISHLNWVCIFLGFHSFGLYIHNDTMRAFGRPQDMFSDTGIQLQPIFAQWVQSLHTLAPGNTAPNALTTASYAFGGDVVAVGGKVAMMPITLGTADFLVHHIHAFTIHVTVLILLKGVLYARGSRLIPDKANLGFRFPCDGPGRGGTCQVSGWDHVFLGLFWMYNSLSVVIFHFSWKMQSDVWGTVAPDGTVTHVTLGNFAQSAITINGWLRDFLWAQAAQVINSYGSALSAYGIMFLAGHFVFAFSLMFLFSGRGYWQELIESIVWAHNKLRVAPAIQPRALSIIQGRAVGVAHYLLGGIVTTWAFFLARSLSIG
;
A
#
# COMPACT_ATOMS: atom_id res chain seq x y z
N MET A 1 -42.18 -16.77 -26.40
CA MET A 1 -40.80 -16.57 -25.92
C MET A 1 -40.39 -15.17 -26.34
N ALA A 2 -40.59 -14.18 -25.46
CA ALA A 2 -40.23 -12.79 -25.77
C ALA A 2 -38.70 -12.68 -25.77
N LEU A 3 -38.14 -12.10 -26.83
CA LEU A 3 -36.71 -11.76 -26.88
C LEU A 3 -36.36 -10.93 -25.63
N PRO A 4 -35.22 -11.21 -24.97
CA PRO A 4 -34.74 -10.33 -23.90
C PRO A 4 -34.65 -8.90 -24.42
N PRO A 5 -34.92 -7.88 -23.58
CA PRO A 5 -34.70 -6.49 -23.98
C PRO A 5 -33.25 -6.34 -24.46
N LYS A 6 -33.06 -5.69 -25.63
CA LYS A 6 -31.72 -5.42 -26.17
C LYS A 6 -30.88 -4.71 -25.10
N GLU A 7 -29.81 -5.36 -24.64
CA GLU A 7 -28.81 -4.71 -23.79
C GLU A 7 -28.28 -3.45 -24.48
N ALA A 8 -27.96 -2.42 -23.69
CA ALA A 8 -27.50 -1.14 -24.21
C ALA A 8 -26.21 -1.33 -25.03
N VAL A 9 -26.20 -0.86 -26.28
CA VAL A 9 -25.03 -0.95 -27.15
C VAL A 9 -23.91 -0.09 -26.58
N ALA A 10 -22.72 -0.65 -26.39
CA ALA A 10 -21.53 0.09 -26.00
C ALA A 10 -21.20 1.14 -27.07
N LYS A 11 -21.35 2.41 -26.70
CA LYS A 11 -21.10 3.58 -27.56
C LYS A 11 -20.46 4.68 -26.72
N VAL A 12 -19.61 5.48 -27.37
CA VAL A 12 -19.05 6.69 -26.78
C VAL A 12 -20.04 7.82 -27.01
N ILE A 13 -20.53 8.42 -25.93
CA ILE A 13 -21.45 9.56 -25.96
C ILE A 13 -20.88 10.65 -25.06
N VAL A 14 -20.72 11.85 -25.62
CA VAL A 14 -20.12 13.00 -24.94
C VAL A 14 -20.93 14.27 -25.18
N ASP A 15 -20.93 15.17 -24.21
CA ASP A 15 -21.38 16.55 -24.38
C ASP A 15 -20.21 17.44 -24.78
N LYS A 16 -20.46 18.33 -25.76
CA LYS A 16 -19.46 19.30 -26.25
C LYS A 16 -19.55 20.61 -25.48
N ASP A 17 -18.41 21.09 -25.01
CA ASP A 17 -18.25 22.34 -24.26
C ASP A 17 -19.23 22.51 -23.07
N PRO A 18 -19.43 21.50 -22.20
CA PRO A 18 -20.47 21.54 -21.16
C PRO A 18 -20.18 22.53 -20.02
N VAL A 19 -18.91 22.84 -19.75
CA VAL A 19 -18.49 23.78 -18.71
C VAL A 19 -17.47 24.76 -19.29
N PRO A 20 -17.73 26.09 -19.29
CA PRO A 20 -16.78 27.06 -19.81
C PRO A 20 -15.49 27.07 -18.99
N THR A 21 -14.35 27.15 -19.66
CA THR A 21 -13.05 27.38 -19.01
C THR A 21 -12.93 28.87 -18.66
N SER A 22 -13.05 29.21 -17.38
CA SER A 22 -12.99 30.59 -16.86
C SER A 22 -12.41 30.61 -15.46
N PHE A 23 -11.62 31.65 -15.14
CA PHE A 23 -11.09 31.90 -13.80
C PHE A 23 -12.11 32.58 -12.86
N GLU A 24 -13.31 32.92 -13.33
CA GLU A 24 -14.35 33.56 -12.51
C GLU A 24 -14.61 32.83 -11.18
N LYS A 25 -14.71 31.49 -11.25
CA LYS A 25 -14.94 30.65 -10.07
C LYS A 25 -13.75 30.58 -9.11
N TRP A 26 -12.52 30.83 -9.58
CA TRP A 26 -11.34 30.87 -8.70
C TRP A 26 -11.36 32.09 -7.78
N GLY A 27 -11.98 33.19 -8.22
CA GLY A 27 -12.24 34.37 -7.39
C GLY A 27 -13.35 34.17 -6.35
N GLN A 28 -14.01 33.01 -6.34
CA GLN A 28 -15.14 32.69 -5.44
C GLN A 28 -14.87 31.38 -4.67
N PRO A 29 -13.95 31.36 -3.69
CA PRO A 29 -13.66 30.14 -2.96
C PRO A 29 -14.91 29.60 -2.25
N GLY A 30 -15.19 28.31 -2.42
CA GLY A 30 -16.39 27.65 -1.92
C GLY A 30 -17.60 27.72 -2.86
N HIS A 31 -17.45 28.19 -4.11
CA HIS A 31 -18.53 28.24 -5.11
C HIS A 31 -19.24 26.90 -5.36
N PHE A 32 -18.59 25.78 -5.04
CA PHE A 32 -19.09 24.42 -5.23
C PHE A 32 -20.07 23.98 -4.14
N ASP A 33 -20.14 24.68 -3.01
CA ASP A 33 -21.00 24.34 -1.88
C ASP A 33 -21.86 25.56 -1.50
N ARG A 34 -23.18 25.42 -1.62
CA ARG A 34 -24.14 26.49 -1.32
C ARG A 34 -24.04 26.96 0.14
N THR A 35 -23.59 26.12 1.06
CA THR A 35 -23.39 26.47 2.47
C THR A 35 -22.19 27.40 2.67
N LEU A 36 -21.22 27.38 1.75
CA LEU A 36 -20.03 28.21 1.77
C LEU A 36 -20.16 29.49 0.94
N ALA A 37 -21.07 29.53 -0.04
CA ALA A 37 -21.24 30.65 -0.98
C ALA A 37 -21.46 32.04 -0.34
N LYS A 38 -21.92 32.11 0.92
CA LYS A 38 -22.13 33.37 1.65
C LYS A 38 -20.85 34.01 2.22
N GLY A 39 -19.69 33.37 2.03
CA GLY A 39 -18.39 33.86 2.49
C GLY A 39 -18.06 33.59 3.97
N PRO A 40 -16.82 33.88 4.39
CA PRO A 40 -16.30 33.50 5.71
C PRO A 40 -16.81 34.41 6.83
N LYS A 41 -17.86 33.99 7.54
CA LYS A 41 -18.29 34.65 8.79
C LYS A 41 -17.48 34.21 10.00
N THR A 42 -17.00 32.97 10.00
CA THR A 42 -16.20 32.38 11.08
C THR A 42 -15.03 31.59 10.50
N THR A 43 -13.99 31.34 11.31
CA THR A 43 -12.86 30.50 10.89
C THR A 43 -13.25 29.06 10.55
N THR A 44 -14.41 28.57 11.03
CA THR A 44 -14.97 27.27 10.63
C THR A 44 -15.22 27.16 9.13
N TRP A 45 -15.57 28.28 8.47
CA TRP A 45 -15.78 28.32 7.03
C TRP A 45 -14.52 27.88 6.26
N ILE A 46 -13.35 28.32 6.71
CA ILE A 46 -12.05 27.98 6.08
C ILE A 46 -11.82 26.47 6.17
N TRP A 47 -12.09 25.87 7.32
CA TRP A 47 -11.93 24.42 7.48
C TRP A 47 -12.93 23.62 6.65
N ASN A 48 -14.19 24.07 6.57
CA ASN A 48 -15.21 23.41 5.76
C ASN A 48 -14.92 23.52 4.25
N LEU A 49 -14.33 24.63 3.79
CA LEU A 49 -13.85 24.79 2.43
C LEU A 49 -12.91 23.64 2.03
N HIS A 50 -11.93 23.33 2.87
CA HIS A 50 -10.98 22.24 2.62
C HIS A 50 -11.60 20.85 2.84
N ALA A 51 -12.49 20.71 3.83
CA ALA A 51 -13.07 19.42 4.19
C ALA A 51 -14.15 18.92 3.20
N ASN A 52 -14.71 19.80 2.37
CA ASN A 52 -15.81 19.48 1.44
C ASN A 52 -15.39 19.57 -0.06
N VAL A 53 -14.14 19.95 -0.35
CA VAL A 53 -13.70 20.22 -1.75
C VAL A 53 -13.83 19.01 -2.68
N HIS A 54 -13.62 17.80 -2.16
CA HIS A 54 -13.74 16.54 -2.90
C HIS A 54 -14.97 15.72 -2.49
N ASP A 55 -15.89 16.27 -1.70
CA ASP A 55 -17.19 15.66 -1.38
C ASP A 55 -18.19 16.01 -2.50
N PHE A 56 -17.95 15.50 -3.72
CA PHE A 56 -18.67 15.92 -4.94
C PHE A 56 -20.18 15.70 -4.88
N ASP A 57 -20.60 14.65 -4.21
CA ASP A 57 -21.99 14.28 -3.96
C ASP A 57 -22.70 15.20 -2.96
N SER A 58 -21.96 15.97 -2.15
CA SER A 58 -22.54 17.09 -1.40
C SER A 58 -22.74 18.37 -2.23
N GLN A 59 -22.05 18.48 -3.37
CA GLN A 59 -22.05 19.69 -4.22
C GLN A 59 -23.22 19.70 -5.22
N THR A 60 -23.62 18.52 -5.69
CA THR A 60 -24.72 18.32 -6.64
C THR A 60 -25.36 16.95 -6.43
N SER A 61 -26.62 16.80 -6.82
CA SER A 61 -27.31 15.50 -6.86
C SER A 61 -27.24 14.82 -8.24
N ASP A 62 -26.61 15.46 -9.21
CA ASP A 62 -26.45 14.93 -10.57
C ASP A 62 -25.27 13.94 -10.62
N LEU A 63 -25.59 12.64 -10.72
CA LEU A 63 -24.61 11.57 -10.79
C LEU A 63 -23.70 11.70 -12.02
N GLU A 64 -24.19 12.26 -13.13
CA GLU A 64 -23.39 12.45 -14.33
C GLU A 64 -22.29 13.49 -14.12
N ASP A 65 -22.61 14.65 -13.53
CA ASP A 65 -21.63 15.67 -13.16
C ASP A 65 -20.61 15.14 -12.13
N ILE A 66 -21.07 14.35 -11.15
CA ILE A 66 -20.19 13.69 -10.18
C ILE A 66 -19.21 12.74 -10.90
N SER A 67 -19.70 11.89 -11.79
CA SER A 67 -18.87 10.98 -12.59
C SER A 67 -17.84 11.72 -13.43
N ARG A 68 -18.22 12.85 -14.05
CA ARG A 68 -17.31 13.71 -14.83
C ARG A 68 -16.22 14.32 -13.95
N LYS A 69 -16.56 14.83 -12.77
CA LYS A 69 -15.58 15.36 -11.79
C LYS A 69 -14.60 14.29 -11.33
N ILE A 70 -15.09 13.09 -10.99
CA ILE A 70 -14.26 11.95 -10.60
C ILE A 70 -13.29 11.58 -11.73
N PHE A 71 -13.78 11.45 -12.96
CA PHE A 71 -12.96 11.09 -14.12
C PHE A 71 -11.86 12.12 -14.39
N SER A 72 -12.19 13.41 -14.35
CA SER A 72 -11.19 14.49 -14.47
C SER A 72 -10.18 14.48 -13.32
N ALA A 73 -10.63 14.20 -12.09
CA ALA A 73 -9.77 14.15 -10.92
C ALA A 73 -8.79 12.96 -10.99
N HIS A 74 -9.18 11.82 -11.57
CA HIS A 74 -8.29 10.70 -11.83
C HIS A 74 -7.12 11.11 -12.74
N PHE A 75 -7.38 11.85 -13.81
CA PHE A 75 -6.31 12.38 -14.67
C PHE A 75 -5.41 13.38 -13.94
N GLY A 76 -5.98 14.25 -13.11
CA GLY A 76 -5.20 15.15 -12.24
C GLY A 76 -4.29 14.37 -11.29
N HIS A 77 -4.77 13.29 -10.69
CA HIS A 77 -3.98 12.43 -9.83
C HIS A 77 -2.86 11.69 -10.60
N LEU A 78 -3.18 11.13 -11.77
CA LEU A 78 -2.18 10.49 -12.64
C LEU A 78 -1.08 11.46 -13.05
N ALA A 79 -1.42 12.72 -13.34
CA ALA A 79 -0.42 13.75 -13.64
C ALA A 79 0.54 13.97 -12.47
N VAL A 80 0.03 14.05 -11.23
CA VAL A 80 0.88 14.17 -10.03
C VAL A 80 1.79 12.95 -9.87
N VAL A 81 1.28 11.73 -10.11
CA VAL A 81 2.08 10.51 -10.09
C VAL A 81 3.19 10.56 -11.14
N PHE A 82 2.89 10.99 -12.37
CA PHE A 82 3.90 11.12 -13.42
C PHE A 82 4.95 12.22 -13.13
N VAL A 83 4.56 13.34 -12.52
CA VAL A 83 5.51 14.36 -12.06
C VAL A 83 6.42 13.79 -10.98
N TRP A 84 5.86 13.07 -10.01
CA TRP A 84 6.65 12.41 -8.96
C TRP A 84 7.63 11.40 -9.55
N LEU A 85 7.16 10.49 -10.43
CA LEU A 85 8.02 9.52 -11.12
C LEU A 85 9.12 10.22 -11.92
N SER A 86 8.76 11.24 -12.73
CA SER A 86 9.72 12.05 -13.48
C SER A 86 10.79 12.65 -12.57
N GLY A 87 10.40 13.20 -11.42
CA GLY A 87 11.32 13.71 -10.40
C GLY A 87 12.29 12.63 -9.91
N MET A 88 11.81 11.42 -9.63
CA MET A 88 12.66 10.31 -9.19
C MET A 88 13.73 9.93 -10.23
N TYR A 89 13.34 9.83 -11.52
CA TYR A 89 14.28 9.57 -12.62
C TYR A 89 15.25 10.75 -12.84
N PHE A 90 14.77 11.99 -12.74
CA PHE A 90 15.60 13.19 -12.90
C PHE A 90 16.67 13.29 -11.80
N HIS A 91 16.29 13.04 -10.55
CA HIS A 91 17.22 12.98 -9.43
C HIS A 91 18.26 11.88 -9.62
N GLY A 92 17.85 10.70 -10.09
CA GLY A 92 18.75 9.63 -10.53
C GLY A 92 19.74 10.08 -11.60
N ALA A 93 19.28 10.84 -12.58
CA ALA A 93 20.12 11.29 -13.70
C ALA A 93 21.10 12.42 -13.36
N LYS A 94 20.80 13.26 -12.36
CA LYS A 94 21.54 14.53 -12.13
C LYS A 94 22.24 14.63 -10.78
N PHE A 95 21.74 13.95 -9.76
CA PHE A 95 22.18 14.14 -8.37
C PHE A 95 22.39 12.79 -7.67
N SER A 96 22.86 11.78 -8.41
CA SER A 96 23.00 10.42 -7.91
C SER A 96 24.36 9.83 -8.23
N ASN A 97 24.71 8.76 -7.52
CA ASN A 97 25.86 7.91 -7.80
C ASN A 97 25.50 6.63 -8.59
N TYR A 98 24.43 6.65 -9.41
CA TYR A 98 23.90 5.45 -10.07
C TYR A 98 24.92 4.71 -10.93
N GLU A 99 25.67 5.41 -11.79
CA GLU A 99 26.68 4.79 -12.64
C GLU A 99 27.83 4.19 -11.83
N ALA A 100 28.29 4.89 -10.79
CA ALA A 100 29.31 4.36 -9.88
C ALA A 100 28.79 3.12 -9.15
N TRP A 101 27.57 3.19 -8.60
CA TRP A 101 26.91 2.05 -7.96
C TRP A 101 26.78 0.85 -8.90
N LEU A 102 26.48 1.07 -10.17
CA LEU A 102 26.32 -0.01 -11.15
C LEU A 102 27.62 -0.81 -11.36
N THR A 103 28.79 -0.17 -11.20
CA THR A 103 30.10 -0.84 -11.27
C THR A 103 30.44 -1.65 -10.01
N ASN A 104 29.93 -1.27 -8.84
CA ASN A 104 30.13 -2.01 -7.60
C ASN A 104 28.89 -1.96 -6.68
N PRO A 105 27.83 -2.74 -7.01
CA PRO A 105 26.55 -2.70 -6.30
C PRO A 105 26.61 -3.17 -4.84
N LEU A 106 27.68 -3.89 -4.47
CA LEU A 106 27.84 -4.48 -3.13
C LEU A 106 28.50 -3.53 -2.13
N ALA A 107 29.44 -2.69 -2.60
CA ALA A 107 30.19 -1.78 -1.74
C ALA A 107 29.60 -0.36 -1.72
N ILE A 108 29.09 0.13 -2.85
CA ILE A 108 28.57 1.49 -2.97
C ILE A 108 27.11 1.51 -2.51
N LYS A 109 26.73 2.53 -1.73
CA LYS A 109 25.36 2.69 -1.24
C LYS A 109 24.57 3.59 -2.19
N PRO A 110 23.31 3.26 -2.54
CA PRO A 110 22.49 4.11 -3.40
C PRO A 110 22.24 5.51 -2.81
N SER A 111 22.51 6.57 -3.56
CA SER A 111 22.20 7.96 -3.18
C SER A 111 21.70 8.74 -4.39
N ALA A 112 20.64 9.52 -4.21
CA ALA A 112 20.04 10.35 -5.28
C ALA A 112 19.57 11.73 -4.80
N GLN A 113 20.02 12.16 -3.62
CA GLN A 113 19.69 13.46 -3.06
C GLN A 113 20.92 14.08 -2.41
N VAL A 114 21.23 15.32 -2.81
CA VAL A 114 22.35 16.10 -2.29
C VAL A 114 21.79 17.37 -1.64
N VAL A 115 22.22 17.64 -0.42
CA VAL A 115 21.77 18.76 0.41
C VAL A 115 22.67 19.96 0.21
N TRP A 116 22.07 21.16 0.09
CA TRP A 116 22.84 22.40 0.01
C TRP A 116 23.51 22.77 1.34
N PRO A 117 24.78 23.21 1.34
CA PRO A 117 25.54 23.52 2.55
C PRO A 117 25.28 24.95 3.04
N ILE A 118 24.13 25.18 3.69
CA ILE A 118 23.71 26.53 4.13
C ILE A 118 23.96 26.74 5.63
N VAL A 119 23.35 25.90 6.48
CA VAL A 119 23.34 26.08 7.95
C VAL A 119 24.04 24.93 8.69
N GLY A 120 25.02 24.30 8.04
CA GLY A 120 25.66 23.06 8.55
C GLY A 120 24.93 21.78 8.17
N GLN A 121 23.75 21.85 7.56
CA GLN A 121 23.02 20.68 7.04
C GLN A 121 23.76 19.91 5.92
N GLY A 122 24.88 20.42 5.42
CA GLY A 122 25.79 19.69 4.53
C GLY A 122 26.35 18.42 5.16
N ILE A 123 26.33 18.28 6.49
CA ILE A 123 26.68 17.05 7.21
C ILE A 123 25.82 15.84 6.79
N LEU A 124 24.60 16.08 6.26
CA LEU A 124 23.71 15.04 5.76
C LEU A 124 24.20 14.39 4.46
N ASN A 125 25.13 15.01 3.75
CA ASN A 125 25.79 14.42 2.59
C ASN A 125 26.88 13.44 3.09
N GLY A 126 26.46 12.26 3.54
CA GLY A 126 27.37 11.21 4.00
C GLY A 126 28.16 10.59 2.85
N ASP A 127 29.32 10.02 3.17
CA ASP A 127 30.09 9.23 2.21
C ASP A 127 29.36 7.90 1.95
N VAL A 128 28.89 7.74 0.71
CA VAL A 128 28.17 6.56 0.24
C VAL A 128 29.03 5.69 -0.69
N GLY A 129 30.32 6.01 -0.81
CA GLY A 129 31.24 5.36 -1.74
C GLY A 129 31.17 5.90 -3.17
N GLY A 130 32.14 5.50 -4.00
CA GLY A 130 32.23 5.96 -5.39
C GLY A 130 32.61 7.43 -5.54
N GLY A 131 33.21 8.05 -4.52
CA GLY A 131 33.57 9.47 -4.51
C GLY A 131 32.38 10.42 -4.41
N PHE A 132 31.20 9.93 -3.98
CA PHE A 132 29.97 10.69 -3.90
C PHE A 132 29.53 10.93 -2.46
N HIS A 133 29.08 12.15 -2.18
CA HIS A 133 28.52 12.54 -0.88
C HIS A 133 27.05 12.94 -1.04
N GLY A 134 26.15 12.27 -0.32
CA GLY A 134 24.72 12.51 -0.43
C GLY A 134 23.91 11.74 0.62
N ILE A 135 22.59 11.87 0.57
CA ILE A 135 21.68 11.09 1.41
C ILE A 135 21.52 9.70 0.81
N GLN A 136 21.78 8.65 1.59
CA GLN A 136 21.50 7.28 1.17
C GLN A 136 19.98 7.06 1.06
N ILE A 137 19.52 6.58 -0.10
CA ILE A 137 18.10 6.33 -0.38
C ILE A 137 17.75 4.87 -0.09
N THR A 138 16.51 4.63 0.34
CA THR A 138 16.00 3.27 0.64
C THR A 138 14.74 2.92 -0.16
N SER A 139 14.47 3.66 -1.25
CA SER A 139 13.32 3.47 -2.13
C SER A 139 13.49 2.30 -3.11
N GLY A 140 14.70 1.76 -3.25
CA GLY A 140 15.02 0.65 -4.13
C GLY A 140 15.10 1.00 -5.64
N LEU A 141 15.12 2.29 -5.99
CA LEU A 141 15.12 2.75 -7.38
C LEU A 141 16.32 2.24 -8.20
N PHE A 142 17.52 2.21 -7.62
CA PHE A 142 18.72 1.75 -8.33
C PHE A 142 18.60 0.28 -8.77
N TYR A 143 18.07 -0.58 -7.90
CA TYR A 143 17.86 -1.99 -8.19
C TYR A 143 16.80 -2.19 -9.29
N LEU A 144 15.71 -1.39 -9.25
CA LEU A 144 14.69 -1.37 -10.30
C LEU A 144 15.27 -0.92 -11.65
N TRP A 145 16.07 0.15 -11.67
CA TRP A 145 16.68 0.67 -12.90
C TRP A 145 17.65 -0.34 -13.50
N ARG A 146 18.51 -0.97 -12.68
CA ARG A 146 19.39 -2.06 -13.15
C ARG A 146 18.57 -3.20 -13.74
N ALA A 147 17.56 -3.67 -13.01
CA ALA A 147 16.66 -4.72 -13.49
C ALA A 147 15.98 -4.34 -14.81
N SER A 148 15.72 -3.05 -15.05
CA SER A 148 15.11 -2.57 -16.29
C SER A 148 16.10 -2.41 -17.45
N GLY A 149 17.41 -2.58 -17.22
CA GLY A 149 18.46 -2.46 -18.24
C GLY A 149 19.03 -1.04 -18.42
N PHE A 150 18.82 -0.14 -17.46
CA PHE A 150 19.48 1.16 -17.48
C PHE A 150 20.99 0.99 -17.17
N THR A 151 21.85 1.61 -17.98
CA THR A 151 23.31 1.55 -17.83
C THR A 151 23.95 2.92 -17.66
N ASN A 152 23.23 4.01 -17.95
CA ASN A 152 23.75 5.37 -17.84
C ASN A 152 22.66 6.40 -17.51
N SER A 153 23.12 7.58 -17.10
CA SER A 153 22.29 8.70 -16.65
C SER A 153 21.48 9.36 -17.77
N TYR A 154 21.93 9.23 -19.03
CA TYR A 154 21.21 9.79 -20.18
C TYR A 154 19.86 9.11 -20.39
N GLN A 155 19.81 7.79 -20.24
CA GLN A 155 18.57 7.02 -20.32
C GLN A 155 17.58 7.43 -19.21
N LEU A 156 18.06 7.61 -17.96
CA LEU A 156 17.24 8.11 -16.85
C LEU A 156 16.71 9.51 -17.14
N TYR A 157 17.54 10.39 -17.70
CA TYR A 157 17.15 11.75 -18.07
C TYR A 157 16.04 11.77 -19.15
N CYS A 158 16.18 10.95 -20.19
CA CYS A 158 15.16 10.82 -21.23
C CYS A 158 13.83 10.28 -20.66
N THR A 159 13.91 9.31 -19.74
CA THR A 159 12.74 8.77 -19.05
C THR A 159 12.05 9.83 -18.19
N ALA A 160 12.83 10.68 -17.52
CA ALA A 160 12.28 11.80 -16.74
C ALA A 160 11.53 12.80 -17.63
N ILE A 161 12.06 13.15 -18.80
CA ILE A 161 11.37 14.01 -19.78
C ILE A 161 10.08 13.34 -20.28
N GLY A 162 10.14 12.06 -20.64
CA GLY A 162 8.97 11.29 -21.05
C GLY A 162 7.87 11.29 -19.98
N GLY A 163 8.23 11.08 -18.71
CA GLY A 163 7.31 11.17 -17.58
C GLY A 163 6.66 12.55 -17.46
N LEU A 164 7.42 13.64 -17.66
CA LEU A 164 6.88 14.99 -17.60
C LEU A 164 5.94 15.31 -18.78
N VAL A 165 6.25 14.83 -19.98
CA VAL A 165 5.36 14.92 -21.15
C VAL A 165 4.05 14.17 -20.87
N MET A 166 4.13 12.95 -20.32
CA MET A 166 2.95 12.18 -19.92
C MET A 166 2.12 12.92 -18.86
N ALA A 167 2.75 13.57 -17.88
CA ALA A 167 2.04 14.41 -16.92
C ALA A 167 1.26 15.54 -17.61
N GLY A 168 1.88 16.24 -18.56
CA GLY A 168 1.21 17.27 -19.37
C GLY A 168 0.02 16.73 -20.16
N LEU A 169 0.17 15.53 -20.76
CA LEU A 169 -0.92 14.85 -21.47
C LEU A 169 -2.07 14.45 -20.53
N MET A 170 -1.77 13.97 -19.31
CA MET A 170 -2.80 13.66 -18.32
C MET A 170 -3.55 14.91 -17.87
N LEU A 171 -2.85 16.03 -17.58
CA LEU A 171 -3.51 17.30 -17.25
C LEU A 171 -4.41 17.78 -18.38
N PHE A 172 -3.95 17.70 -19.62
CA PHE A 172 -4.75 18.04 -20.80
C PHE A 172 -5.97 17.13 -20.93
N ALA A 173 -5.82 15.82 -20.78
CA ALA A 173 -6.92 14.86 -20.87
C ALA A 173 -7.99 15.10 -19.78
N GLY A 174 -7.58 15.41 -18.55
CA GLY A 174 -8.50 15.78 -17.47
C GLY A 174 -9.30 17.04 -17.80
N TRP A 175 -8.63 18.10 -18.25
CA TRP A 175 -9.31 19.31 -18.71
C TRP A 175 -10.24 19.03 -19.90
N PHE A 176 -9.78 18.26 -20.90
CA PHE A 176 -10.53 17.96 -22.11
C PHE A 176 -11.80 17.18 -21.80
N HIS A 177 -11.72 16.13 -20.97
CA HIS A 177 -12.85 15.28 -20.62
C HIS A 177 -13.78 15.87 -19.55
N TYR A 178 -13.51 17.08 -19.06
CA TYR A 178 -14.44 17.84 -18.22
C TYR A 178 -15.03 19.04 -18.93
N HIS A 179 -14.19 19.84 -19.59
CA HIS A 179 -14.60 21.11 -20.20
C HIS A 179 -14.98 21.02 -21.67
N LYS A 180 -14.46 20.05 -22.44
CA LYS A 180 -14.61 19.99 -23.90
C LYS A 180 -15.45 18.84 -24.40
N SER A 181 -15.17 17.62 -23.94
CA SER A 181 -15.85 16.39 -24.36
C SER A 181 -16.13 15.53 -23.13
N ALA A 182 -17.14 15.92 -22.36
CA ALA A 182 -17.47 15.22 -21.12
C ALA A 182 -18.34 14.00 -21.39
N PRO A 183 -17.95 12.78 -20.95
CA PRO A 183 -18.75 11.59 -21.15
C PRO A 183 -20.10 11.65 -20.42
N LYS A 184 -21.11 10.99 -21.00
CA LYS A 184 -22.41 10.79 -20.35
C LYS A 184 -22.39 9.66 -19.34
N LEU A 185 -23.37 9.62 -18.44
CA LEU A 185 -23.45 8.60 -17.38
C LEU A 185 -23.48 7.17 -17.94
N GLU A 186 -24.16 6.96 -19.06
CA GLU A 186 -24.26 5.66 -19.75
C GLU A 186 -22.89 5.08 -20.15
N TRP A 187 -21.93 5.96 -20.46
CA TRP A 187 -20.56 5.54 -20.76
C TRP A 187 -19.85 5.03 -19.50
N PHE A 188 -20.00 5.73 -18.37
CA PHE A 188 -19.43 5.31 -17.09
C PHE A 188 -20.04 4.03 -16.55
N GLN A 189 -21.32 3.80 -16.82
CA GLN A 189 -22.05 2.61 -16.37
C GLN A 189 -21.82 1.37 -17.25
N ASN A 190 -21.04 1.48 -18.33
CA ASN A 190 -20.70 0.37 -19.19
C ASN A 190 -19.59 -0.51 -18.58
N VAL A 191 -19.94 -1.23 -17.53
CA VAL A 191 -19.01 -2.01 -16.71
C VAL A 191 -18.43 -3.21 -17.46
N GLU A 192 -19.20 -3.85 -18.34
CA GLU A 192 -18.70 -4.95 -19.18
C GLU A 192 -17.58 -4.48 -20.11
N SER A 193 -17.79 -3.35 -20.81
CA SER A 193 -16.74 -2.76 -21.66
C SER A 193 -15.54 -2.33 -20.82
N MET A 194 -15.76 -1.61 -19.71
CA MET A 194 -14.69 -1.17 -18.82
C MET A 194 -13.83 -2.36 -18.35
N MET A 195 -14.46 -3.45 -17.92
CA MET A 195 -13.74 -4.63 -17.41
C MET A 195 -13.00 -5.39 -18.50
N ASN A 196 -13.58 -5.56 -19.69
CA ASN A 196 -12.88 -6.14 -20.83
C ASN A 196 -11.63 -5.32 -21.21
N HIS A 197 -11.74 -3.98 -21.26
CA HIS A 197 -10.62 -3.11 -21.61
C HIS A 197 -9.56 -3.04 -20.50
N HIS A 198 -9.95 -3.05 -19.23
CA HIS A 198 -8.99 -3.06 -18.12
C HIS A 198 -8.27 -4.41 -18.01
N LEU A 199 -8.98 -5.53 -18.15
CA LEU A 199 -8.36 -6.86 -18.11
C LEU A 199 -7.48 -7.08 -19.34
N ALA A 200 -8.03 -7.04 -20.56
CA ALA A 200 -7.23 -7.37 -21.75
C ALA A 200 -6.27 -6.25 -22.15
N GLY A 201 -6.72 -4.99 -22.09
CA GLY A 201 -5.94 -3.83 -22.50
C GLY A 201 -4.93 -3.42 -21.44
N LEU A 202 -5.41 -2.87 -20.33
CA LEU A 202 -4.53 -2.27 -19.31
C LEU A 202 -3.62 -3.32 -18.65
N LEU A 203 -4.16 -4.44 -18.17
CA LEU A 203 -3.37 -5.48 -17.53
C LEU A 203 -2.71 -6.41 -18.56
N GLY A 204 -3.47 -6.94 -19.51
CA GLY A 204 -2.98 -7.89 -20.52
C GLY A 204 -1.91 -7.32 -21.43
N LEU A 205 -2.21 -6.24 -22.18
CA LEU A 205 -1.22 -5.60 -23.05
C LEU A 205 -0.12 -4.90 -22.26
N GLY A 206 -0.42 -4.41 -21.05
CA GLY A 206 0.59 -3.87 -20.14
C GLY A 206 1.64 -4.92 -19.75
N SER A 207 1.21 -6.09 -19.30
CA SER A 207 2.10 -7.22 -18.99
C SER A 207 2.81 -7.77 -20.23
N LEU A 208 2.14 -7.82 -21.39
CA LEU A 208 2.78 -8.26 -22.64
C LEU A 208 3.87 -7.30 -23.09
N GLY A 209 3.60 -6.00 -23.04
CA GLY A 209 4.58 -4.95 -23.35
C GLY A 209 5.77 -4.99 -22.40
N TRP A 210 5.53 -5.21 -21.10
CA TRP A 210 6.60 -5.38 -20.13
C TRP A 210 7.41 -6.66 -20.33
N ALA A 211 6.77 -7.79 -20.65
CA ALA A 211 7.48 -9.03 -21.02
C ALA A 211 8.37 -8.82 -22.24
N GLY A 212 7.88 -8.11 -23.26
CA GLY A 212 8.69 -7.72 -24.43
C GLY A 212 9.91 -6.88 -24.05
N HIS A 213 9.73 -5.84 -23.21
CA HIS A 213 10.86 -5.06 -22.66
C HIS A 213 11.84 -5.95 -21.89
N GLN A 214 11.33 -6.86 -21.06
CA GLN A 214 12.19 -7.75 -20.28
C GLN A 214 13.03 -8.65 -21.19
N ILE A 215 12.41 -9.29 -22.18
CA ILE A 215 13.08 -10.23 -23.10
C ILE A 215 14.13 -9.52 -23.96
N HIS A 216 13.80 -8.35 -24.51
CA HIS A 216 14.62 -7.70 -25.53
C HIS A 216 15.60 -6.65 -24.98
N VAL A 217 15.43 -6.18 -23.74
CA VAL A 217 16.28 -5.14 -23.15
C VAL A 217 16.85 -5.58 -21.80
N SER A 218 15.99 -5.91 -20.84
CA SER A 218 16.43 -6.23 -19.47
C SER A 218 17.35 -7.45 -19.42
N LEU A 219 16.93 -8.56 -20.03
CA LEU A 219 17.63 -9.83 -20.02
C LEU A 219 19.06 -9.76 -20.59
N PRO A 220 19.28 -9.31 -21.85
CA PRO A 220 20.62 -9.27 -22.42
C PRO A 220 21.56 -8.35 -21.64
N VAL A 221 21.08 -7.17 -21.21
CA VAL A 221 21.88 -6.22 -20.41
C VAL A 221 22.24 -6.83 -19.06
N ASN A 222 21.28 -7.39 -18.32
CA ASN A 222 21.56 -7.97 -17.01
C ASN A 222 22.41 -9.24 -17.09
N LYS A 223 22.31 -10.03 -18.16
CA LYS A 223 23.18 -11.19 -18.37
C LYS A 223 24.64 -10.78 -18.49
N LEU A 224 24.92 -9.67 -19.19
CA LEU A 224 26.27 -9.11 -19.30
C LEU A 224 26.74 -8.44 -18.00
N LEU A 225 25.87 -7.70 -17.32
CA LEU A 225 26.19 -7.11 -16.00
C LEU A 225 26.51 -8.19 -14.96
N ASP A 226 25.72 -9.27 -14.91
CA ASP A 226 25.94 -10.41 -14.01
C ASP A 226 27.23 -11.17 -14.38
N ALA A 227 27.67 -11.11 -15.64
CA ALA A 227 28.95 -11.67 -16.10
C ALA A 227 30.16 -10.75 -15.84
N GLY A 228 29.95 -9.57 -15.24
CA GLY A 228 31.02 -8.62 -14.89
C GLY A 228 31.48 -7.72 -16.03
N VAL A 229 30.72 -7.63 -17.13
CA VAL A 229 31.00 -6.67 -18.20
C VAL A 229 30.70 -5.25 -17.69
N ALA A 230 31.63 -4.33 -17.93
CA ALA A 230 31.47 -2.95 -17.49
C ALA A 230 30.26 -2.30 -18.19
N PRO A 231 29.45 -1.47 -17.51
CA PRO A 231 28.24 -0.89 -18.09
C PRO A 231 28.45 -0.09 -19.39
N GLN A 232 29.67 0.46 -19.57
CA GLN A 232 30.08 1.24 -20.73
C GLN A 232 30.36 0.38 -21.97
N ASP A 233 30.74 -0.89 -21.76
CA ASP A 233 31.07 -1.85 -22.80
C ASP A 233 29.86 -2.68 -23.25
N ILE A 234 28.72 -2.55 -22.53
CA ILE A 234 27.49 -3.25 -22.87
C ILE A 234 26.84 -2.56 -24.09
N PRO A 235 26.49 -3.31 -25.15
CA PRO A 235 25.72 -2.81 -26.28
C PRO A 235 24.48 -2.05 -25.82
N LEU A 236 24.21 -0.89 -26.42
CA LEU A 236 23.00 -0.14 -26.08
C LEU A 236 21.75 -0.96 -26.47
N PRO A 237 20.62 -0.82 -25.75
CA PRO A 237 19.43 -1.65 -25.95
C PRO A 237 18.94 -1.77 -27.40
N HIS A 238 19.07 -0.72 -28.21
CA HIS A 238 18.66 -0.74 -29.62
C HIS A 238 19.57 -1.63 -30.49
N GLU A 239 20.82 -1.85 -30.11
CA GLU A 239 21.73 -2.72 -30.84
C GLU A 239 21.33 -4.20 -30.72
N PHE A 240 20.84 -4.64 -29.56
CA PHE A 240 20.28 -5.99 -29.40
C PHE A 240 19.05 -6.23 -30.28
N ILE A 241 18.29 -5.17 -30.58
CA ILE A 241 17.10 -5.23 -31.44
C ILE A 241 17.49 -5.24 -32.92
N LEU A 242 18.43 -4.36 -33.31
CA LEU A 242 18.83 -4.17 -34.71
C LEU A 242 19.80 -5.24 -35.21
N GLU A 243 20.59 -5.84 -34.32
CA GLU A 243 21.56 -6.90 -34.62
C GLU A 243 21.18 -8.21 -33.90
N PRO A 244 20.31 -9.05 -34.49
CA PRO A 244 19.85 -10.29 -33.86
C PRO A 244 20.97 -11.27 -33.50
N SER A 245 22.14 -11.18 -34.14
CA SER A 245 23.33 -11.95 -33.78
C SER A 245 23.77 -11.71 -32.34
N LYS A 246 23.72 -10.46 -31.85
CA LYS A 246 24.07 -10.12 -30.46
C LYS A 246 23.14 -10.81 -29.46
N MET A 247 21.86 -10.97 -29.81
CA MET A 247 20.91 -11.75 -29.01
C MET A 247 21.16 -13.24 -29.11
N ALA A 248 21.46 -13.76 -30.31
CA ALA A 248 21.75 -15.18 -30.53
C ALA A 248 23.02 -15.65 -29.80
N ASP A 249 24.03 -14.78 -29.65
CA ASP A 249 25.25 -15.07 -28.88
C ASP A 249 24.95 -15.29 -27.39
N LEU A 250 23.95 -14.57 -26.86
CA LEU A 250 23.52 -14.71 -25.46
C LEU A 250 22.47 -15.81 -25.29
N TYR A 251 21.56 -15.95 -26.24
CA TYR A 251 20.40 -16.83 -26.22
C TYR A 251 20.28 -17.52 -27.59
N PRO A 252 20.90 -18.69 -27.78
CA PRO A 252 21.00 -19.36 -29.07
C PRO A 252 19.67 -19.62 -29.76
N SER A 253 18.55 -19.68 -29.02
CA SER A 253 17.21 -19.85 -29.60
C SER A 253 16.80 -18.69 -30.53
N PHE A 254 17.36 -17.49 -30.34
CA PHE A 254 17.07 -16.33 -31.21
C PHE A 254 17.49 -16.55 -32.67
N ALA A 255 18.48 -17.42 -32.93
CA ALA A 255 18.88 -17.77 -34.29
C ALA A 255 17.78 -18.52 -35.07
N GLN A 256 16.82 -19.13 -34.38
CA GLN A 256 15.68 -19.83 -35.01
C GLN A 256 14.56 -18.88 -35.45
N GLY A 257 14.65 -17.59 -35.08
CA GLY A 257 13.63 -16.59 -35.36
C GLY A 257 12.29 -16.87 -34.67
N LEU A 258 11.21 -16.39 -35.27
CA LEU A 258 9.85 -16.49 -34.71
C LEU A 258 9.10 -17.77 -35.13
N THR A 259 9.72 -18.64 -35.94
CA THR A 259 9.09 -19.88 -36.39
C THR A 259 8.57 -20.74 -35.22
N PRO A 260 9.35 -20.98 -34.15
CA PRO A 260 8.87 -21.81 -33.03
C PRO A 260 7.62 -21.25 -32.34
N PHE A 261 7.42 -19.94 -32.32
CA PHE A 261 6.21 -19.31 -31.78
C PHE A 261 4.97 -19.68 -32.60
N PHE A 262 5.02 -19.50 -33.92
CA PHE A 262 3.88 -19.75 -34.82
C PHE A 262 3.61 -21.25 -35.05
N THR A 263 4.61 -22.12 -34.87
CA THR A 263 4.44 -23.57 -34.94
C THR A 263 4.12 -24.22 -33.59
N LEU A 264 3.93 -23.42 -32.52
CA LEU A 264 3.69 -23.89 -31.16
C LEU A 264 4.80 -24.80 -30.59
N ASN A 265 6.02 -24.69 -31.11
CA ASN A 265 7.21 -25.38 -30.58
C ASN A 265 7.88 -24.52 -29.50
N TRP A 266 7.14 -24.19 -28.44
CA TRP A 266 7.58 -23.21 -27.44
C TRP A 266 8.73 -23.67 -26.55
N GLY A 267 9.05 -24.97 -26.53
CA GLY A 267 10.22 -25.50 -25.81
C GLY A 267 11.55 -24.92 -26.32
N ALA A 268 11.58 -24.38 -27.53
CA ALA A 268 12.74 -23.71 -28.10
C ALA A 268 13.17 -22.45 -27.32
N TYR A 269 12.26 -21.79 -26.59
CA TYR A 269 12.52 -20.53 -25.88
C TYR A 269 12.98 -20.70 -24.43
N SER A 270 13.42 -21.90 -24.05
CA SER A 270 13.79 -22.26 -22.68
C SER A 270 15.09 -21.61 -22.17
N ASP A 271 15.83 -20.89 -23.01
CA ASP A 271 17.03 -20.15 -22.63
C ASP A 271 16.72 -18.74 -22.06
N PHE A 272 15.58 -18.15 -22.42
CA PHE A 272 15.14 -16.84 -21.89
C PHE A 272 13.75 -16.84 -21.25
N LEU A 273 12.91 -17.85 -21.48
CA LEU A 273 11.65 -18.10 -20.74
C LEU A 273 11.85 -19.31 -19.83
N THR A 274 12.32 -19.06 -18.62
CA THR A 274 12.71 -20.12 -17.69
C THR A 274 11.66 -20.36 -16.61
N PHE A 275 11.83 -21.45 -15.87
CA PHE A 275 11.04 -21.77 -14.68
C PHE A 275 11.97 -22.34 -13.59
N LYS A 276 13.06 -21.61 -13.30
CA LYS A 276 14.11 -22.07 -12.38
C LYS A 276 13.61 -22.09 -10.94
N GLY A 277 12.83 -21.09 -10.55
CA GLY A 277 12.51 -20.83 -9.15
C GLY A 277 13.72 -20.28 -8.39
N GLY A 278 13.50 -19.90 -7.14
CA GLY A 278 14.55 -19.44 -6.24
C GLY A 278 15.14 -18.08 -6.64
N LEU A 279 16.43 -17.90 -6.36
CA LEU A 279 17.16 -16.64 -6.48
C LEU A 279 18.40 -16.85 -7.33
N ASN A 280 18.76 -15.84 -8.11
CA ASN A 280 20.02 -15.78 -8.82
C ASN A 280 21.16 -15.66 -7.80
N PRO A 281 22.12 -16.61 -7.74
CA PRO A 281 23.18 -16.62 -6.73
C PRO A 281 24.18 -15.46 -6.87
N VAL A 282 24.25 -14.80 -8.02
CA VAL A 282 25.12 -13.64 -8.23
C VAL A 282 24.51 -12.38 -7.62
N THR A 283 23.19 -12.22 -7.74
CA THR A 283 22.52 -10.96 -7.41
C THR A 283 21.62 -11.05 -6.18
N GLY A 284 21.20 -12.24 -5.77
CA GLY A 284 20.25 -12.46 -4.67
C GLY A 284 18.81 -12.04 -5.00
N GLY A 285 18.53 -11.64 -6.25
CA GLY A 285 17.18 -11.35 -6.74
C GLY A 285 16.58 -12.53 -7.51
N LEU A 286 15.30 -12.45 -7.86
CA LEU A 286 14.65 -13.42 -8.74
C LEU A 286 15.34 -13.48 -10.11
N TRP A 287 15.27 -14.65 -10.75
CA TRP A 287 15.70 -14.79 -12.14
C TRP A 287 14.85 -13.92 -13.06
N LEU A 288 15.47 -12.96 -13.74
CA LEU A 288 14.75 -12.07 -14.65
C LEU A 288 14.06 -12.84 -15.79
N SER A 289 14.59 -13.98 -16.19
CA SER A 289 13.97 -14.87 -17.19
C SER A 289 12.71 -15.56 -16.66
N ASP A 290 12.65 -15.88 -15.37
CA ASP A 290 11.42 -16.34 -14.71
C ASP A 290 10.41 -15.19 -14.63
N THR A 291 10.86 -13.95 -14.35
CA THR A 291 9.95 -12.79 -14.33
C THR A 291 9.39 -12.47 -15.73
N ALA A 292 10.18 -12.61 -16.79
CA ALA A 292 9.73 -12.43 -18.17
C ALA A 292 8.67 -13.48 -18.53
N HIS A 293 8.92 -14.75 -18.17
CA HIS A 293 7.95 -15.83 -18.36
C HIS A 293 6.68 -15.61 -17.54
N HIS A 294 6.80 -15.15 -16.29
CA HIS A 294 5.66 -14.77 -15.46
C HIS A 294 4.80 -13.68 -16.13
N HIS A 295 5.41 -12.59 -16.61
CA HIS A 295 4.68 -11.50 -17.27
C HIS A 295 4.00 -11.94 -18.57
N LEU A 296 4.65 -12.81 -19.35
CA LEU A 296 4.03 -13.41 -20.53
C LEU A 296 2.81 -14.27 -20.16
N ALA A 297 2.92 -15.11 -19.12
CA ALA A 297 1.82 -15.97 -18.68
C ALA A 297 0.62 -15.16 -18.16
N ILE A 298 0.85 -14.14 -17.33
CA ILE A 298 -0.25 -13.28 -16.84
C ILE A 298 -0.83 -12.41 -17.96
N ALA A 299 -0.02 -12.01 -18.96
CA ALA A 299 -0.53 -11.29 -20.12
C ALA A 299 -1.56 -12.12 -20.88
N VAL A 300 -1.24 -13.39 -21.17
CA VAL A 300 -2.17 -14.32 -21.82
C VAL A 300 -3.42 -14.52 -20.96
N LEU A 301 -3.26 -14.73 -19.65
CA LEU A 301 -4.39 -14.89 -18.73
C LEU A 301 -5.33 -13.68 -18.77
N PHE A 302 -4.80 -12.46 -18.67
CA PHE A 302 -5.60 -11.24 -18.64
C PHE A 302 -6.20 -10.88 -20.00
N ILE A 303 -5.50 -11.13 -21.10
CA ILE A 303 -6.06 -10.98 -22.44
C ILE A 303 -7.26 -11.90 -22.60
N ILE A 304 -7.15 -13.18 -22.25
CA ILE A 304 -8.28 -14.13 -22.32
C ILE A 304 -9.41 -13.72 -21.38
N ALA A 305 -9.10 -13.35 -20.14
CA ALA A 305 -10.10 -12.92 -19.15
C ALA A 305 -10.87 -11.66 -19.60
N GLY A 306 -10.22 -10.73 -20.31
CA GLY A 306 -10.87 -9.54 -20.86
C GLY A 306 -11.77 -9.80 -22.08
N HIS A 307 -11.98 -11.06 -22.47
CA HIS A 307 -12.97 -11.45 -23.48
C HIS A 307 -14.17 -12.22 -22.89
N MET A 308 -14.31 -12.21 -21.55
CA MET A 308 -15.40 -12.92 -20.87
C MET A 308 -16.75 -12.20 -20.94
N TYR A 309 -16.77 -10.86 -20.94
CA TYR A 309 -18.02 -10.10 -20.80
C TYR A 309 -18.62 -9.69 -22.14
N ARG A 310 -19.95 -9.76 -22.21
CA ARG A 310 -20.72 -9.47 -23.42
C ARG A 310 -20.64 -7.99 -23.77
N THR A 311 -20.42 -7.70 -25.05
CA THR A 311 -20.46 -6.33 -25.61
C THR A 311 -21.35 -6.31 -26.85
N ASN A 312 -21.00 -5.54 -27.89
CA ASN A 312 -21.87 -5.29 -29.05
C ASN A 312 -22.10 -6.51 -29.96
N TRP A 313 -21.25 -7.54 -29.86
CA TRP A 313 -21.29 -8.71 -30.74
C TRP A 313 -22.05 -9.92 -30.16
N GLY A 314 -22.77 -9.74 -29.05
CA GLY A 314 -23.66 -10.77 -28.48
C GLY A 314 -22.98 -11.96 -27.80
N ILE A 315 -21.67 -12.17 -27.99
CA ILE A 315 -20.88 -13.23 -27.35
C ILE A 315 -20.35 -12.73 -26.00
N GLY A 316 -20.36 -13.60 -24.98
CA GLY A 316 -19.87 -13.33 -23.63
C GLY A 316 -21.00 -13.32 -22.58
N HIS A 317 -20.63 -13.03 -21.34
CA HIS A 317 -21.54 -13.00 -20.19
C HIS A 317 -21.97 -11.58 -19.82
N SER A 318 -23.24 -11.42 -19.44
CA SER A 318 -23.72 -10.22 -18.75
C SER A 318 -23.42 -10.34 -17.25
N MET A 319 -22.81 -9.32 -16.64
CA MET A 319 -22.47 -9.38 -15.20
C MET A 319 -23.72 -9.48 -14.33
N LYS A 320 -24.79 -8.82 -14.75
CA LYS A 320 -26.09 -8.89 -14.08
C LYS A 320 -26.66 -10.29 -14.10
N GLU A 321 -26.68 -10.95 -15.27
CA GLU A 321 -27.15 -12.34 -15.40
C GLU A 321 -26.33 -13.29 -14.51
N ILE A 322 -24.99 -13.13 -14.48
CA ILE A 322 -24.13 -13.91 -13.59
C ILE A 322 -24.60 -13.72 -12.14
N LEU A 323 -24.68 -12.48 -11.65
CA LEU A 323 -25.02 -12.20 -10.26
C LEU A 323 -26.40 -12.76 -9.87
N GLU A 324 -27.42 -12.51 -10.69
CA GLU A 324 -28.79 -12.95 -10.40
C GLU A 324 -28.97 -14.47 -10.41
N ASN A 325 -28.19 -15.19 -11.22
CA ASN A 325 -28.21 -16.65 -11.25
C ASN A 325 -27.52 -17.30 -10.04
N HIS A 326 -26.67 -16.57 -9.30
CA HIS A 326 -26.00 -17.08 -8.10
C HIS A 326 -26.86 -16.89 -6.85
N LYS A 327 -27.75 -17.85 -6.61
CA LYS A 327 -28.67 -17.91 -5.48
C LYS A 327 -28.67 -19.29 -4.83
N GLY A 328 -28.63 -19.33 -3.50
CA GLY A 328 -28.63 -20.57 -2.72
C GLY A 328 -29.76 -20.64 -1.70
N PRO A 329 -29.98 -21.80 -1.07
CA PRO A 329 -31.09 -22.01 -0.13
C PRO A 329 -30.99 -21.14 1.14
N PHE A 330 -29.79 -20.74 1.54
CA PHE A 330 -29.56 -19.95 2.77
C PHE A 330 -29.48 -18.43 2.53
N THR A 331 -29.35 -18.01 1.27
CA THR A 331 -28.97 -16.63 0.89
C THR A 331 -30.12 -15.81 0.30
N GLY A 332 -31.37 -16.28 0.42
CA GLY A 332 -32.55 -15.53 -0.04
C GLY A 332 -32.48 -15.28 -1.53
N GLN A 333 -32.55 -14.02 -1.96
CA GLN A 333 -32.42 -13.59 -3.36
C GLN A 333 -30.96 -13.52 -3.87
N GLY A 334 -29.98 -14.00 -3.10
CA GLY A 334 -28.58 -14.05 -3.53
C GLY A 334 -28.01 -12.65 -3.84
N HIS A 335 -27.31 -12.52 -4.97
CA HIS A 335 -26.65 -11.27 -5.39
C HIS A 335 -27.55 -10.28 -6.14
N LYS A 336 -28.87 -10.49 -6.18
CA LYS A 336 -29.79 -9.57 -6.85
C LYS A 336 -29.65 -8.14 -6.30
N GLY A 337 -29.57 -7.14 -7.18
CA GLY A 337 -29.40 -5.73 -6.82
C GLY A 337 -27.94 -5.27 -6.68
N LEU A 338 -26.96 -6.18 -6.64
CA LEU A 338 -25.54 -5.80 -6.53
C LEU A 338 -25.00 -5.12 -7.80
N TYR A 339 -25.46 -5.54 -8.98
CA TYR A 339 -25.11 -4.88 -10.24
C TYR A 339 -25.54 -3.42 -10.24
N GLU A 340 -26.78 -3.14 -9.82
CA GLU A 340 -27.32 -1.80 -9.69
C GLU A 340 -26.55 -0.98 -8.64
N ILE A 341 -26.22 -1.56 -7.48
CA ILE A 341 -25.41 -0.88 -6.46
C ILE A 341 -24.07 -0.42 -7.05
N LEU A 342 -23.35 -1.33 -7.72
CA LEU A 342 -22.02 -1.02 -8.24
C LEU A 342 -22.05 -0.10 -9.46
N THR A 343 -23.17 -0.01 -10.19
CA THR A 343 -23.31 0.91 -11.33
C THR A 343 -23.87 2.28 -10.94
N THR A 344 -24.45 2.42 -9.74
CA THR A 344 -25.09 3.68 -9.30
C THR A 344 -24.40 4.35 -8.11
N SER A 345 -23.53 3.64 -7.38
CA SER A 345 -22.76 4.20 -6.27
C SER A 345 -21.25 4.12 -6.52
N TRP A 346 -20.61 5.29 -6.66
CA TRP A 346 -19.16 5.41 -6.68
C TRP A 346 -18.52 5.04 -5.34
N HIS A 347 -19.22 5.26 -4.22
CA HIS A 347 -18.74 4.85 -2.90
C HIS A 347 -18.72 3.33 -2.73
N ALA A 348 -19.70 2.61 -3.27
CA ALA A 348 -19.69 1.15 -3.25
C ALA A 348 -18.50 0.59 -4.04
N GLN A 349 -18.23 1.11 -5.26
CA GLN A 349 -17.05 0.73 -6.03
C GLN A 349 -15.75 1.07 -5.30
N LEU A 350 -15.62 2.30 -4.80
CA LEU A 350 -14.42 2.76 -4.12
C LEU A 350 -14.15 1.94 -2.85
N ALA A 351 -15.17 1.56 -2.09
CA ALA A 351 -15.03 0.70 -0.92
C ALA A 351 -14.41 -0.65 -1.27
N ILE A 352 -14.92 -1.33 -2.30
CA ILE A 352 -14.39 -2.64 -2.73
C ILE A 352 -12.98 -2.50 -3.29
N ASN A 353 -12.75 -1.50 -4.15
CA ASN A 353 -11.45 -1.26 -4.77
C ASN A 353 -10.37 -0.97 -3.73
N LEU A 354 -10.67 -0.16 -2.71
CA LEU A 354 -9.77 0.11 -1.60
C LEU A 354 -9.49 -1.13 -0.73
N ALA A 355 -10.50 -1.97 -0.49
CA ALA A 355 -10.33 -3.21 0.28
C ALA A 355 -9.37 -4.17 -0.43
N LEU A 356 -9.57 -4.35 -1.74
CA LEU A 356 -8.74 -5.23 -2.57
C LEU A 356 -7.34 -4.66 -2.76
N LEU A 357 -7.22 -3.37 -3.12
CA LEU A 357 -5.92 -2.72 -3.35
C LEU A 357 -5.10 -2.64 -2.06
N GLY A 358 -5.73 -2.32 -0.93
CA GLY A 358 -5.05 -2.29 0.36
C GLY A 358 -4.51 -3.66 0.77
N SER A 359 -5.32 -4.70 0.59
CA SER A 359 -4.91 -6.09 0.83
C SER A 359 -3.78 -6.53 -0.12
N LEU A 360 -3.90 -6.21 -1.42
CA LEU A 360 -2.86 -6.47 -2.41
C LEU A 360 -1.56 -5.76 -2.07
N THR A 361 -1.61 -4.52 -1.57
CA THR A 361 -0.41 -3.78 -1.18
C THR A 361 0.31 -4.46 -0.01
N ILE A 362 -0.42 -5.03 0.97
CA ILE A 362 0.19 -5.83 2.05
C ILE A 362 0.77 -7.14 1.51
N ILE A 363 0.11 -7.78 0.54
CA ILE A 363 0.64 -8.98 -0.13
C ILE A 363 1.95 -8.66 -0.87
N VAL A 364 2.01 -7.51 -1.56
CA VAL A 364 3.24 -7.03 -2.22
C VAL A 364 4.37 -6.90 -1.20
N ALA A 365 4.11 -6.33 -0.01
CA ALA A 365 5.12 -6.26 1.05
C ALA A 365 5.66 -7.65 1.43
N HIS A 366 4.77 -8.62 1.67
CA HIS A 366 5.15 -9.98 2.07
C HIS A 366 5.88 -10.76 0.98
N HIS A 367 5.44 -10.60 -0.27
CA HIS A 367 6.08 -11.26 -1.40
C HIS A 367 7.45 -10.67 -1.71
N MET A 368 7.59 -9.34 -1.71
CA MET A 368 8.86 -8.69 -2.09
C MET A 368 10.00 -8.98 -1.13
N TYR A 369 9.76 -9.14 0.18
CA TYR A 369 10.85 -9.45 1.10
C TYR A 369 11.30 -10.90 1.00
N ALA A 370 10.37 -11.84 0.84
CA ALA A 370 10.65 -13.28 0.80
C ALA A 370 11.09 -13.75 -0.60
N MET A 371 10.73 -13.00 -1.64
CA MET A 371 11.10 -13.23 -3.04
C MET A 371 11.63 -11.92 -3.66
N PRO A 372 12.83 -11.44 -3.27
CA PRO A 372 13.36 -10.16 -3.73
C PRO A 372 13.41 -10.08 -5.27
N PRO A 373 12.60 -9.23 -5.92
CA PRO A 373 12.47 -9.27 -7.38
C PRO A 373 13.61 -8.59 -8.11
N TYR A 374 14.39 -7.73 -7.43
CA TYR A 374 15.43 -6.93 -8.07
C TYR A 374 16.85 -7.38 -7.69
N PRO A 375 17.82 -7.32 -8.62
CA PRO A 375 19.22 -7.65 -8.37
C PRO A 375 19.80 -6.82 -7.22
N TYR A 376 20.54 -7.46 -6.31
CA TYR A 376 21.22 -6.88 -5.14
C TYR A 376 20.32 -6.24 -4.06
N GLN A 377 19.01 -6.22 -4.27
CA GLN A 377 18.05 -5.67 -3.33
C GLN A 377 17.99 -6.49 -2.03
N ALA A 378 18.20 -7.80 -2.09
CA ALA A 378 18.09 -8.70 -0.94
C ALA A 378 19.12 -8.40 0.17
N THR A 379 20.33 -7.97 -0.23
CA THR A 379 21.43 -7.65 0.69
C THR A 379 21.47 -6.19 1.14
N ASP A 380 20.52 -5.38 0.65
CA ASP A 380 20.24 -4.04 1.15
C ASP A 380 19.07 -4.08 2.13
N TYR A 381 19.41 -4.40 3.38
CA TYR A 381 18.44 -4.56 4.47
C TYR A 381 17.63 -3.29 4.75
N ALA A 382 18.21 -2.11 4.52
CA ALA A 382 17.50 -0.84 4.71
C ALA A 382 16.39 -0.65 3.66
N THR A 383 16.67 -0.99 2.40
CA THR A 383 15.65 -1.00 1.33
C THR A 383 14.57 -2.05 1.59
N GLN A 384 14.93 -3.27 2.00
CA GLN A 384 13.95 -4.31 2.34
C GLN A 384 13.00 -3.87 3.46
N LEU A 385 13.57 -3.36 4.56
CA LEU A 385 12.78 -2.86 5.69
C LEU A 385 11.87 -1.69 5.30
N SER A 386 12.38 -0.79 4.48
CA SER A 386 11.64 0.39 4.01
C SER A 386 10.45 -0.01 3.15
N LEU A 387 10.66 -0.85 2.14
CA LEU A 387 9.61 -1.27 1.21
C LEU A 387 8.53 -2.10 1.92
N PHE A 388 8.92 -3.03 2.78
CA PHE A 388 7.96 -3.81 3.57
C PHE A 388 7.09 -2.90 4.44
N THR A 389 7.71 -2.00 5.20
CA THR A 389 7.02 -1.08 6.11
C THR A 389 6.13 -0.10 5.35
N HIS A 390 6.63 0.45 4.24
CA HIS A 390 5.92 1.40 3.39
C HIS A 390 4.64 0.81 2.79
N HIS A 391 4.74 -0.36 2.15
CA HIS A 391 3.58 -1.02 1.56
C HIS A 391 2.59 -1.52 2.61
N THR A 392 3.08 -1.96 3.77
CA THR A 392 2.22 -2.34 4.90
C THR A 392 1.37 -1.15 5.36
N TRP A 393 1.98 0.03 5.56
CA TRP A 393 1.26 1.25 5.95
C TRP A 393 0.22 1.68 4.92
N ILE A 394 0.61 1.76 3.64
CA ILE A 394 -0.32 2.13 2.56
C ILE A 394 -1.51 1.17 2.55
N GLY A 395 -1.25 -0.14 2.64
CA GLY A 395 -2.30 -1.15 2.64
C GLY A 395 -3.32 -0.97 3.77
N GLY A 396 -2.86 -0.71 5.00
CA GLY A 396 -3.75 -0.45 6.13
C GLY A 396 -4.59 0.82 5.97
N PHE A 397 -4.02 1.91 5.46
CA PHE A 397 -4.77 3.14 5.18
C PHE A 397 -5.87 2.90 4.14
N LEU A 398 -5.58 2.17 3.07
CA LEU A 398 -6.56 1.82 2.04
C LEU A 398 -7.67 0.92 2.62
N ILE A 399 -7.34 -0.09 3.44
CA ILE A 399 -8.33 -0.96 4.09
C ILE A 399 -9.26 -0.17 5.03
N VAL A 400 -8.73 0.78 5.82
CA VAL A 400 -9.57 1.65 6.66
C VAL A 400 -10.45 2.56 5.79
N GLY A 401 -9.91 3.09 4.68
CA GLY A 401 -10.65 3.83 3.67
C GLY A 401 -11.80 3.03 3.06
N ALA A 402 -11.62 1.73 2.86
CA ALA A 402 -12.67 0.83 2.42
C ALA A 402 -13.84 0.76 3.40
N GLY A 403 -13.53 0.60 4.71
CA GLY A 403 -14.54 0.65 5.77
C GLY A 403 -15.25 2.01 5.83
N ALA A 404 -14.54 3.10 5.59
CA ALA A 404 -15.11 4.45 5.51
C ALA A 404 -16.10 4.59 4.36
N HIS A 405 -15.69 4.26 3.13
CA HIS A 405 -16.55 4.37 1.96
C HIS A 405 -17.71 3.35 1.98
N GLY A 406 -17.53 2.19 2.61
CA GLY A 406 -18.63 1.26 2.88
C GLY A 406 -19.69 1.90 3.79
N ALA A 407 -19.28 2.61 4.83
CA ALA A 407 -20.21 3.32 5.71
C ALA A 407 -20.85 4.54 5.03
N ILE A 408 -20.11 5.26 4.18
CA ILE A 408 -20.67 6.37 3.37
C ILE A 408 -21.74 5.85 2.41
N PHE A 409 -21.46 4.75 1.68
CA PHE A 409 -22.43 4.05 0.84
C PHE A 409 -23.70 3.69 1.64
N MET A 410 -23.54 3.08 2.82
CA MET A 410 -24.68 2.71 3.66
C MET A 410 -25.55 3.92 4.08
N VAL A 411 -24.96 5.10 4.24
CA VAL A 411 -25.70 6.32 4.61
C VAL A 411 -26.35 6.97 3.40
N ARG A 412 -25.59 7.21 2.33
CA ARG A 412 -26.01 8.05 1.20
C ARG A 412 -26.75 7.29 0.09
N ASP A 413 -26.27 6.09 -0.25
CA ASP A 413 -26.64 5.45 -1.51
C ASP A 413 -27.42 4.14 -1.33
N TYR A 414 -27.37 3.53 -0.14
CA TYR A 414 -28.12 2.30 0.15
C TYR A 414 -29.64 2.55 0.15
N ASP A 415 -30.33 1.81 -0.73
CA ASP A 415 -31.78 1.81 -0.86
C ASP A 415 -32.38 0.46 -0.41
N PRO A 416 -33.12 0.42 0.72
CA PRO A 416 -33.79 -0.79 1.19
C PRO A 416 -34.82 -1.35 0.20
N ALA A 417 -35.46 -0.51 -0.62
CA ALA A 417 -36.50 -0.96 -1.56
C ALA A 417 -35.90 -1.80 -2.70
N LYS A 418 -34.65 -1.53 -3.06
CA LYS A 418 -33.89 -2.29 -4.07
C LYS A 418 -33.19 -3.52 -3.47
N ASN A 419 -33.05 -3.59 -2.15
CA ASN A 419 -32.35 -4.65 -1.43
C ASN A 419 -33.32 -5.39 -0.51
N VAL A 420 -34.17 -6.24 -1.09
CA VAL A 420 -35.15 -7.03 -0.33
C VAL A 420 -34.75 -8.50 -0.34
N ASP A 421 -34.44 -9.05 0.84
CA ASP A 421 -34.02 -10.43 1.05
C ASP A 421 -32.82 -10.89 0.20
N ASN A 422 -32.04 -9.95 -0.34
CA ASN A 422 -30.73 -10.25 -0.94
C ASN A 422 -29.65 -10.37 0.15
N LEU A 423 -28.40 -10.66 -0.25
CA LEU A 423 -27.30 -10.84 0.71
C LEU A 423 -27.09 -9.63 1.62
N LEU A 424 -27.12 -8.41 1.08
CA LEU A 424 -26.85 -7.20 1.87
C LEU A 424 -27.93 -6.95 2.93
N ASP A 425 -29.20 -7.07 2.57
CA ASP A 425 -30.32 -6.99 3.53
C ASP A 425 -30.21 -8.07 4.61
N ARG A 426 -29.91 -9.31 4.21
CA ARG A 426 -29.77 -10.41 5.14
C ARG A 426 -28.68 -10.11 6.16
N VAL A 427 -27.49 -9.69 5.74
CA VAL A 427 -26.38 -9.29 6.63
C VAL A 427 -26.82 -8.21 7.63
N ILE A 428 -27.58 -7.20 7.19
CA ILE A 428 -28.10 -6.15 8.08
C ILE A 428 -29.05 -6.73 9.13
N ARG A 429 -29.92 -7.68 8.76
CA ARG A 429 -30.89 -8.31 9.68
C ARG A 429 -30.26 -9.12 10.82
N HIS A 430 -29.06 -9.66 10.64
CA HIS A 430 -28.34 -10.42 11.67
C HIS A 430 -27.04 -9.74 12.14
N ARG A 431 -26.91 -8.43 11.91
CA ARG A 431 -25.73 -7.63 12.30
C ARG A 431 -25.35 -7.75 13.79
N ASP A 432 -26.34 -7.88 14.68
CA ASP A 432 -26.09 -8.03 16.11
C ASP A 432 -25.35 -9.35 16.41
N ALA A 433 -25.69 -10.43 15.71
CA ALA A 433 -25.02 -11.71 15.84
C ALA A 433 -23.58 -11.66 15.29
N ILE A 434 -23.38 -11.03 14.13
CA ILE A 434 -22.04 -10.86 13.54
C ILE A 434 -21.14 -10.10 14.52
N ILE A 435 -21.60 -8.95 15.02
CA ILE A 435 -20.80 -8.11 15.91
C ILE A 435 -20.60 -8.74 17.29
N SER A 436 -21.57 -9.48 17.84
CA SER A 436 -21.38 -10.15 19.13
C SER A 436 -20.37 -11.30 19.06
N HIS A 437 -20.38 -12.10 17.98
CA HIS A 437 -19.39 -13.16 17.78
C HIS A 437 -18.01 -12.57 17.51
N LEU A 438 -17.93 -11.50 16.71
CA LEU A 438 -16.66 -10.82 16.46
C LEU A 438 -16.13 -10.11 17.71
N ASN A 439 -17.00 -9.63 18.60
CA ASN A 439 -16.59 -9.13 19.91
C ASN A 439 -16.02 -10.27 20.79
N TRP A 440 -16.71 -11.41 20.86
CA TRP A 440 -16.24 -12.57 21.61
C TRP A 440 -14.88 -13.07 21.11
N VAL A 441 -14.67 -13.21 19.80
CA VAL A 441 -13.38 -13.68 19.26
C VAL A 441 -12.25 -12.68 19.54
N CYS A 442 -12.52 -11.37 19.50
CA CYS A 442 -11.54 -10.36 19.90
C CYS A 442 -11.15 -10.49 21.38
N ILE A 443 -12.11 -10.73 22.28
CA ILE A 443 -11.83 -10.96 23.70
C ILE A 443 -11.03 -12.25 23.88
N PHE A 444 -11.46 -13.34 23.23
CA PHE A 444 -10.77 -14.63 23.27
C PHE A 444 -9.32 -14.49 22.80
N LEU A 445 -9.10 -13.90 21.62
CA LEU A 445 -7.76 -13.68 21.08
C LEU A 445 -6.94 -12.78 21.98
N GLY A 446 -7.50 -11.70 22.55
CA GLY A 446 -6.79 -10.84 23.49
C GLY A 446 -6.26 -11.59 24.71
N PHE A 447 -7.09 -12.42 25.35
CA PHE A 447 -6.67 -13.23 26.50
C PHE A 447 -5.67 -14.33 26.11
N HIS A 448 -5.87 -15.01 24.98
CA HIS A 448 -5.06 -16.16 24.56
C HIS A 448 -3.88 -15.80 23.64
N SER A 449 -3.55 -14.51 23.51
CA SER A 449 -2.33 -14.05 22.85
C SER A 449 -1.57 -13.10 23.78
N PHE A 450 -2.09 -11.90 24.03
CA PHE A 450 -1.44 -10.92 24.89
C PHE A 450 -1.38 -11.38 26.35
N GLY A 451 -2.37 -12.12 26.83
CA GLY A 451 -2.31 -12.74 28.16
C GLY A 451 -1.15 -13.72 28.33
N LEU A 452 -0.73 -14.42 27.25
CA LEU A 452 0.43 -15.33 27.29
C LEU A 452 1.75 -14.56 27.46
N TYR A 453 1.85 -13.37 26.87
CA TYR A 453 2.99 -12.48 27.09
C TYR A 453 3.11 -12.04 28.55
N ILE A 454 2.00 -11.63 29.17
CA ILE A 454 1.99 -11.22 30.58
C ILE A 454 2.29 -12.41 31.50
N HIS A 455 1.74 -13.59 31.20
CA HIS A 455 2.09 -14.84 31.89
C HIS A 455 3.60 -15.07 31.85
N ASN A 456 4.20 -14.98 30.66
CA ASN A 456 5.64 -15.17 30.47
C ASN A 456 6.48 -14.13 31.19
N ASP A 457 6.10 -12.84 31.18
CA ASP A 457 6.78 -11.80 31.96
C ASP A 457 6.76 -12.14 33.46
N THR A 458 5.62 -12.61 33.96
CA THR A 458 5.43 -12.97 35.37
C THR A 458 6.26 -14.19 35.76
N MET A 459 6.21 -15.26 34.96
CA MET A 459 6.98 -16.49 35.23
C MET A 459 8.49 -16.25 35.13
N ARG A 460 8.93 -15.43 34.18
CA ARG A 460 10.33 -15.01 34.06
C ARG A 460 10.77 -14.21 35.28
N ALA A 461 9.96 -13.26 35.74
CA ALA A 461 10.24 -12.47 36.94
C ALA A 461 10.31 -13.32 38.22
N PHE A 462 9.50 -14.38 38.32
CA PHE A 462 9.57 -15.35 39.42
C PHE A 462 10.74 -16.33 39.33
N GLY A 463 11.60 -16.24 38.31
CA GLY A 463 12.69 -17.19 38.11
C GLY A 463 12.20 -18.61 37.77
N ARG A 464 11.04 -18.72 37.11
CA ARG A 464 10.41 -19.98 36.70
C ARG A 464 10.37 -20.15 35.18
N PRO A 465 11.52 -20.20 34.49
CA PRO A 465 11.56 -20.28 33.02
C PRO A 465 10.93 -21.57 32.46
N GLN A 466 10.91 -22.66 33.23
CA GLN A 466 10.26 -23.92 32.83
C GLN A 466 8.75 -23.80 32.67
N ASP A 467 8.12 -22.82 33.33
CA ASP A 467 6.66 -22.59 33.29
C ASP A 467 6.25 -21.55 32.23
N MET A 468 7.20 -21.09 31.41
CA MET A 468 6.97 -20.14 30.33
C MET A 468 6.54 -20.85 29.04
N PHE A 469 5.66 -20.20 28.28
CA PHE A 469 5.41 -20.56 26.89
C PHE A 469 6.61 -20.17 26.04
N SER A 470 7.43 -21.15 25.68
CA SER A 470 8.70 -20.98 24.96
C SER A 470 9.14 -22.28 24.32
N ASP A 471 10.13 -22.24 23.42
CA ASP A 471 10.67 -23.45 22.79
C ASP A 471 11.38 -24.38 23.80
N THR A 472 11.80 -23.88 24.96
CA THR A 472 12.49 -24.65 26.01
C THR A 472 11.65 -24.93 27.25
N GLY A 473 10.42 -24.40 27.31
CA GLY A 473 9.46 -24.60 28.40
C GLY A 473 8.21 -25.31 27.88
N ILE A 474 7.07 -24.64 27.98
CA ILE A 474 5.80 -25.12 27.40
C ILE A 474 5.74 -24.68 25.94
N GLN A 475 5.92 -25.63 25.01
CA GLN A 475 5.97 -25.32 23.58
C GLN A 475 4.58 -25.09 22.99
N LEU A 476 4.45 -24.02 22.19
CA LEU A 476 3.28 -23.78 21.34
C LEU A 476 3.76 -23.64 19.90
N GLN A 477 4.00 -24.77 19.25
CA GLN A 477 4.56 -24.77 17.89
C GLN A 477 3.49 -24.43 16.83
N PRO A 478 3.81 -23.60 15.83
CA PRO A 478 2.93 -23.31 14.71
C PRO A 478 2.94 -24.45 13.67
N ILE A 479 2.49 -25.63 14.07
CA ILE A 479 2.61 -26.88 13.29
C ILE A 479 2.01 -26.79 11.88
N PHE A 480 0.93 -26.02 11.70
CA PHE A 480 0.31 -25.85 10.39
C PHE A 480 1.17 -25.01 9.45
N ALA A 481 1.84 -23.97 9.96
CA ALA A 481 2.74 -23.16 9.16
C ALA A 481 4.02 -23.93 8.79
N GLN A 482 4.57 -24.70 9.73
CA GLN A 482 5.72 -25.60 9.49
C GLN A 482 5.37 -26.69 8.45
N TRP A 483 4.16 -27.24 8.50
CA TRP A 483 3.66 -28.17 7.50
C TRP A 483 3.58 -27.53 6.11
N VAL A 484 3.05 -26.31 5.98
CA VAL A 484 3.01 -25.58 4.70
C VAL A 484 4.42 -25.26 4.20
N GLN A 485 5.34 -24.84 5.07
CA GLN A 485 6.76 -24.65 4.72
C GLN A 485 7.38 -25.93 4.14
N SER A 486 7.09 -27.08 4.77
CA SER A 486 7.57 -28.39 4.32
C SER A 486 7.02 -28.76 2.94
N LEU A 487 5.71 -28.54 2.71
CA LEU A 487 5.09 -28.79 1.41
C LEU A 487 5.72 -27.95 0.30
N HIS A 488 5.97 -26.66 0.55
CA HIS A 488 6.57 -25.78 -0.45
C HIS A 488 8.04 -26.10 -0.71
N THR A 489 8.78 -26.48 0.32
CA THR A 489 10.19 -26.90 0.18
C THR A 489 10.32 -28.19 -0.62
N LEU A 490 9.39 -29.13 -0.46
CA LEU A 490 9.35 -30.40 -1.18
C LEU A 490 8.65 -30.34 -2.54
N ALA A 491 8.10 -29.19 -2.93
CA ALA A 491 7.37 -29.04 -4.19
C ALA A 491 8.22 -29.27 -5.45
N PRO A 492 9.45 -28.73 -5.57
CA PRO A 492 10.29 -28.92 -6.75
C PRO A 492 10.56 -30.41 -7.01
N GLY A 493 10.33 -30.85 -8.25
CA GLY A 493 10.47 -32.26 -8.64
C GLY A 493 9.33 -33.19 -8.21
N ASN A 494 8.40 -32.73 -7.36
CA ASN A 494 7.21 -33.49 -6.92
C ASN A 494 5.91 -32.83 -7.42
N THR A 495 5.30 -31.97 -6.61
CA THR A 495 4.05 -31.26 -6.95
C THR A 495 4.28 -30.11 -7.94
N ALA A 496 5.54 -29.67 -8.08
CA ALA A 496 6.02 -28.77 -9.12
C ALA A 496 7.17 -29.45 -9.89
N PRO A 497 6.88 -30.43 -10.77
CA PRO A 497 7.89 -31.29 -11.39
C PRO A 497 8.87 -30.54 -12.30
N ASN A 498 8.44 -29.42 -12.88
CA ASN A 498 9.26 -28.61 -13.79
C ASN A 498 10.01 -27.46 -13.10
N ALA A 499 9.77 -27.21 -11.80
CA ALA A 499 10.51 -26.23 -11.03
C ALA A 499 11.83 -26.85 -10.57
N LEU A 500 12.93 -26.12 -10.72
CA LEU A 500 14.25 -26.59 -10.27
C LEU A 500 14.47 -26.34 -8.77
N THR A 501 13.89 -25.27 -8.23
CA THR A 501 14.04 -24.87 -6.83
C THR A 501 12.74 -24.31 -6.26
N THR A 502 12.72 -24.07 -4.95
CA THR A 502 11.57 -23.54 -4.21
C THR A 502 11.14 -22.15 -4.74
N ALA A 503 9.86 -21.81 -4.60
CA ALA A 503 9.37 -20.46 -4.89
C ALA A 503 10.03 -19.38 -4.00
N SER A 504 10.43 -19.75 -2.77
CA SER A 504 11.17 -18.88 -1.86
C SER A 504 12.02 -19.70 -0.90
N TYR A 505 13.26 -19.26 -0.67
CA TYR A 505 14.14 -19.84 0.34
C TYR A 505 13.66 -19.58 1.77
N ALA A 506 12.67 -18.70 1.98
CA ALA A 506 12.06 -18.52 3.30
C ALA A 506 11.28 -19.76 3.78
N PHE A 507 10.79 -20.60 2.86
CA PHE A 507 10.10 -21.85 3.21
C PHE A 507 11.07 -22.96 3.67
N GLY A 508 12.30 -22.94 3.16
CA GLY A 508 13.30 -24.00 3.36
C GLY A 508 14.36 -24.00 2.25
N GLY A 509 15.37 -24.86 2.38
CA GLY A 509 16.51 -24.96 1.46
C GLY A 509 17.79 -24.34 2.02
N ASP A 510 18.74 -24.05 1.14
CA ASP A 510 20.06 -23.53 1.51
C ASP A 510 20.06 -22.00 1.75
N VAL A 511 21.11 -21.53 2.43
CA VAL A 511 21.38 -20.10 2.59
C VAL A 511 21.88 -19.53 1.26
N VAL A 512 21.23 -18.50 0.74
CA VAL A 512 21.73 -17.73 -0.41
C VAL A 512 22.50 -16.53 0.12
N ALA A 513 23.79 -16.48 -0.18
CA ALA A 513 24.69 -15.41 0.26
C ALA A 513 25.23 -14.62 -0.93
N VAL A 514 25.26 -13.29 -0.82
CA VAL A 514 25.82 -12.38 -1.83
C VAL A 514 26.67 -11.33 -1.12
N GLY A 515 27.91 -11.13 -1.56
CA GLY A 515 28.81 -10.13 -0.96
C GLY A 515 29.10 -10.32 0.52
N GLY A 516 29.16 -11.57 1.00
CA GLY A 516 29.38 -11.89 2.42
C GLY A 516 28.17 -11.63 3.33
N LYS A 517 26.98 -11.40 2.75
CA LYS A 517 25.72 -11.20 3.45
C LYS A 517 24.67 -12.23 3.06
N VAL A 518 23.76 -12.52 3.97
CA VAL A 518 22.59 -13.35 3.67
C VAL A 518 21.61 -12.56 2.79
N ALA A 519 21.38 -13.03 1.56
CA ALA A 519 20.31 -12.53 0.72
C ALA A 519 18.96 -13.10 1.16
N MET A 520 18.90 -14.42 1.37
CA MET A 520 17.76 -15.11 1.97
C MET A 520 18.18 -16.44 2.57
N MET A 521 17.47 -16.89 3.60
CA MET A 521 17.61 -18.21 4.20
C MET A 521 16.28 -18.69 4.77
N PRO A 522 16.14 -19.98 5.15
CA PRO A 522 14.93 -20.49 5.78
C PRO A 522 14.55 -19.69 7.02
N ILE A 523 13.27 -19.27 7.09
CA ILE A 523 12.74 -18.57 8.26
C ILE A 523 12.08 -19.62 9.15
N THR A 524 12.78 -20.05 10.19
CA THR A 524 12.25 -21.01 11.15
C THR A 524 11.15 -20.39 11.99
N LEU A 525 10.08 -21.15 12.24
CA LEU A 525 8.91 -20.69 13.01
C LEU A 525 8.82 -21.47 14.31
N GLY A 526 8.94 -20.80 15.45
CA GLY A 526 8.86 -21.39 16.79
C GLY A 526 7.70 -20.84 17.62
N THR A 527 7.79 -21.02 18.94
CA THR A 527 6.77 -20.54 19.90
C THR A 527 6.64 -19.01 19.87
N ALA A 528 7.75 -18.28 19.70
CA ALA A 528 7.72 -16.82 19.58
C ALA A 528 6.91 -16.35 18.36
N ASP A 529 7.09 -17.03 17.22
CA ASP A 529 6.33 -16.77 16.00
C ASP A 529 4.84 -17.10 16.20
N PHE A 530 4.52 -18.21 16.88
CA PHE A 530 3.13 -18.54 17.22
C PHE A 530 2.45 -17.42 18.02
N LEU A 531 3.10 -16.91 19.07
CA LEU A 531 2.54 -15.86 19.92
C LEU A 531 2.28 -14.57 19.13
N VAL A 532 3.26 -14.09 18.36
CA VAL A 532 3.11 -12.82 17.64
C VAL A 532 2.09 -12.92 16.50
N HIS A 533 1.94 -14.08 15.84
CA HIS A 533 0.89 -14.28 14.84
C HIS A 533 -0.51 -14.23 15.43
N HIS A 534 -0.71 -14.68 16.67
CA HIS A 534 -2.00 -14.52 17.35
C HIS A 534 -2.25 -13.07 17.79
N ILE A 535 -1.20 -12.27 18.05
CA ILE A 535 -1.33 -10.81 18.23
C ILE A 535 -1.72 -10.13 16.91
N HIS A 536 -1.14 -10.53 15.78
CA HIS A 536 -1.55 -10.03 14.45
C HIS A 536 -3.03 -10.34 14.23
N ALA A 537 -3.46 -11.59 14.46
CA ALA A 537 -4.86 -11.98 14.35
C ALA A 537 -5.75 -11.14 15.27
N PHE A 538 -5.40 -11.00 16.55
CA PHE A 538 -6.14 -10.19 17.52
C PHE A 538 -6.34 -8.76 17.02
N THR A 539 -5.26 -8.07 16.67
CA THR A 539 -5.31 -6.65 16.27
C THR A 539 -6.04 -6.42 14.95
N ILE A 540 -5.93 -7.34 13.98
CA ILE A 540 -6.70 -7.33 12.74
C ILE A 540 -8.20 -7.51 13.06
N HIS A 541 -8.56 -8.50 13.88
CA HIS A 541 -9.97 -8.76 14.21
C HIS A 541 -10.61 -7.59 14.94
N VAL A 542 -9.89 -6.90 15.84
CA VAL A 542 -10.40 -5.68 16.49
C VAL A 542 -10.58 -4.55 15.49
N THR A 543 -9.65 -4.38 14.56
CA THR A 543 -9.78 -3.38 13.49
C THR A 543 -11.03 -3.65 12.63
N VAL A 544 -11.23 -4.92 12.23
CA VAL A 544 -12.43 -5.36 11.49
C VAL A 544 -13.69 -5.16 12.32
N LEU A 545 -13.68 -5.48 13.62
CA LEU A 545 -14.81 -5.26 14.53
C LEU A 545 -15.27 -3.82 14.50
N ILE A 546 -14.34 -2.88 14.62
CA ILE A 546 -14.63 -1.45 14.66
C ILE A 546 -15.19 -0.97 13.31
N LEU A 547 -14.52 -1.29 12.21
CA LEU A 547 -14.92 -0.84 10.88
C LEU A 547 -16.25 -1.47 10.45
N LEU A 548 -16.41 -2.78 10.62
CA LEU A 548 -17.63 -3.50 10.24
C LEU A 548 -18.82 -3.05 11.09
N LYS A 549 -18.63 -2.82 12.39
CA LYS A 549 -19.68 -2.21 13.22
C LYS A 549 -20.04 -0.80 12.75
N GLY A 550 -19.05 -0.01 12.33
CA GLY A 550 -19.26 1.31 11.72
C GLY A 550 -20.18 1.26 10.49
N VAL A 551 -19.94 0.29 9.60
CA VAL A 551 -20.73 0.06 8.38
C VAL A 551 -22.15 -0.44 8.72
N LEU A 552 -22.27 -1.54 9.49
CA LEU A 552 -23.56 -2.21 9.74
C LEU A 552 -24.53 -1.39 10.59
N TYR A 553 -24.02 -0.48 11.42
CA TYR A 553 -24.83 0.41 12.26
C TYR A 553 -24.84 1.86 11.76
N ALA A 554 -24.37 2.13 10.53
CA ALA A 554 -24.34 3.48 9.97
C ALA A 554 -25.75 4.08 9.87
N ARG A 555 -26.73 3.29 9.42
CA ARG A 555 -28.11 3.74 9.17
C ARG A 555 -28.99 3.88 10.41
N GLY A 556 -28.74 3.07 11.42
CA GLY A 556 -29.57 3.01 12.62
C GLY A 556 -29.09 1.93 13.58
N SER A 557 -29.43 2.11 14.85
CA SER A 557 -29.05 1.24 15.96
C SER A 557 -30.20 1.14 16.96
N ARG A 558 -30.09 0.26 17.96
CA ARG A 558 -31.07 0.20 19.06
C ARG A 558 -31.12 1.50 19.88
N LEU A 559 -30.02 2.25 19.93
CA LEU A 559 -29.91 3.50 20.69
C LEU A 559 -30.42 4.73 19.90
N ILE A 560 -30.05 4.81 18.62
CA ILE A 560 -30.42 5.89 17.69
C ILE A 560 -31.00 5.23 16.43
N PRO A 561 -32.33 5.11 16.34
CA PRO A 561 -33.00 4.44 15.22
C PRO A 561 -32.87 5.18 13.88
N ASP A 562 -32.84 6.51 13.91
CA ASP A 562 -32.89 7.43 12.76
C ASP A 562 -31.52 7.99 12.35
N LYS A 563 -30.45 7.27 12.70
CA LYS A 563 -29.06 7.72 12.54
C LYS A 563 -28.69 8.11 11.10
N ALA A 564 -29.29 7.49 10.09
CA ALA A 564 -29.09 7.85 8.69
C ALA A 564 -29.39 9.34 8.41
N ASN A 565 -30.38 9.92 9.10
CA ASN A 565 -30.77 11.32 8.93
C ASN A 565 -29.73 12.31 9.48
N LEU A 566 -28.90 11.87 10.43
CA LEU A 566 -27.78 12.65 10.98
C LEU A 566 -26.56 12.66 10.03
N GLY A 567 -26.56 11.78 9.02
CA GLY A 567 -25.50 11.66 8.03
C GLY A 567 -24.31 10.80 8.49
N PHE A 568 -23.25 10.77 7.68
CA PHE A 568 -22.06 9.96 7.95
C PHE A 568 -21.13 10.60 9.00
N ARG A 569 -20.97 11.93 8.93
CA ARG A 569 -19.98 12.72 9.67
C ARG A 569 -20.67 13.69 10.63
N PHE A 570 -20.94 13.22 11.85
CA PHE A 570 -21.52 14.02 12.95
C PHE A 570 -20.96 13.56 14.31
N PRO A 571 -20.84 14.44 15.33
CA PRO A 571 -20.06 14.13 16.53
C PRO A 571 -20.78 13.27 17.59
N CYS A 572 -22.08 13.50 17.76
CA CYS A 572 -22.99 12.84 18.71
C CYS A 572 -24.46 13.25 18.43
N ASP A 573 -25.41 12.61 19.10
CA ASP A 573 -26.83 12.98 19.20
C ASP A 573 -27.14 13.52 20.62
N GLY A 574 -26.27 14.42 21.11
CA GLY A 574 -26.39 15.05 22.42
C GLY A 574 -26.03 14.16 23.64
N PRO A 575 -26.12 14.72 24.87
CA PRO A 575 -25.74 14.04 26.11
C PRO A 575 -26.83 13.11 26.66
N GLY A 576 -28.02 13.08 26.04
CA GLY A 576 -29.13 12.21 26.46
C GLY A 576 -28.79 10.72 26.36
N ARG A 577 -29.67 9.86 26.91
CA ARG A 577 -29.53 8.38 26.90
C ARG A 577 -28.21 7.86 27.51
N GLY A 578 -27.62 8.62 28.43
CA GLY A 578 -26.32 8.31 29.06
C GLY A 578 -25.09 8.81 28.29
N GLY A 579 -25.29 9.50 27.16
CA GLY A 579 -24.24 10.03 26.30
C GLY A 579 -24.12 9.27 24.98
N THR A 580 -24.15 10.01 23.86
CA THR A 580 -24.13 9.42 22.49
C THR A 580 -22.88 9.82 21.69
N CYS A 581 -21.76 10.03 22.37
CA CYS A 581 -20.49 10.36 21.73
C CYS A 581 -20.02 9.24 20.79
N GLN A 582 -19.42 9.62 19.66
CA GLN A 582 -18.73 8.71 18.73
C GLN A 582 -19.60 7.60 18.14
N VAL A 583 -20.90 7.87 18.01
CA VAL A 583 -21.83 6.91 17.41
C VAL A 583 -21.74 6.87 15.88
N SER A 584 -21.26 7.93 15.20
CA SER A 584 -21.31 8.08 13.74
C SER A 584 -20.46 7.04 12.98
N GLY A 585 -20.72 6.86 11.68
CA GLY A 585 -19.87 6.02 10.82
C GLY A 585 -18.43 6.56 10.75
N TRP A 586 -18.29 7.89 10.67
CA TRP A 586 -17.00 8.57 10.68
C TRP A 586 -16.19 8.30 11.96
N ASP A 587 -16.85 8.28 13.12
CA ASP A 587 -16.15 8.01 14.38
C ASP A 587 -15.65 6.58 14.51
N HIS A 588 -16.29 5.61 13.84
CA HIS A 588 -15.76 4.25 13.75
C HIS A 588 -14.52 4.19 12.84
N VAL A 589 -14.45 5.00 11.78
CA VAL A 589 -13.22 5.15 10.98
C VAL A 589 -12.10 5.78 11.82
N PHE A 590 -12.43 6.84 12.57
CA PHE A 590 -11.50 7.47 13.51
C PHE A 590 -10.91 6.46 14.50
N LEU A 591 -11.72 5.60 15.13
CA LEU A 591 -11.24 4.54 16.02
C LEU A 591 -10.47 3.45 15.26
N GLY A 592 -10.93 3.09 14.07
CA GLY A 592 -10.31 2.08 13.21
C GLY A 592 -8.88 2.46 12.80
N LEU A 593 -8.60 3.76 12.62
CA LEU A 593 -7.25 4.26 12.34
C LEU A 593 -6.25 3.96 13.47
N PHE A 594 -6.64 4.09 14.75
CA PHE A 594 -5.76 3.74 15.87
C PHE A 594 -5.47 2.24 15.94
N TRP A 595 -6.48 1.41 15.67
CA TRP A 595 -6.31 -0.05 15.70
C TRP A 595 -5.56 -0.58 14.48
N MET A 596 -5.75 0.03 13.32
CA MET A 596 -4.89 -0.18 12.16
C MET A 596 -3.44 0.19 12.49
N TYR A 597 -3.20 1.37 13.08
CA TYR A 597 -1.86 1.77 13.53
C TYR A 597 -1.24 0.76 14.49
N ASN A 598 -1.99 0.31 15.50
CA ASN A 598 -1.51 -0.67 16.45
C ASN A 598 -1.18 -2.01 15.76
N SER A 599 -2.09 -2.51 14.92
CA SER A 599 -1.91 -3.77 14.19
C SER A 599 -0.67 -3.73 13.31
N LEU A 600 -0.55 -2.70 12.47
CA LEU A 600 0.56 -2.59 11.54
C LEU A 600 1.90 -2.34 12.25
N SER A 601 1.91 -1.57 13.34
CA SER A 601 3.13 -1.36 14.13
C SER A 601 3.69 -2.68 14.67
N VAL A 602 2.83 -3.57 15.16
CA VAL A 602 3.26 -4.89 15.63
C VAL A 602 3.76 -5.76 14.46
N VAL A 603 3.09 -5.73 13.30
CA VAL A 603 3.54 -6.45 12.09
C VAL A 603 4.94 -6.01 11.66
N ILE A 604 5.20 -4.71 11.58
CA ILE A 604 6.50 -4.21 11.13
C ILE A 604 7.60 -4.36 12.20
N PHE A 605 7.25 -4.31 13.50
CA PHE A 605 8.18 -4.62 14.58
C PHE A 605 8.57 -6.10 14.56
N HIS A 606 7.59 -6.99 14.36
CA HIS A 606 7.83 -8.41 14.14
C HIS A 606 8.76 -8.65 12.97
N PHE A 607 8.45 -8.08 11.81
CA PHE A 607 9.29 -8.19 10.63
C PHE A 607 10.72 -7.71 10.90
N SER A 608 10.87 -6.49 11.42
CA SER A 608 12.19 -5.90 11.68
C SER A 608 13.04 -6.73 12.64
N TRP A 609 12.45 -7.24 13.73
CA TRP A 609 13.19 -8.03 14.70
C TRP A 609 13.49 -9.43 14.18
N LYS A 610 12.51 -10.12 13.60
CA LYS A 610 12.68 -11.48 13.08
C LYS A 610 13.77 -11.52 12.00
N MET A 611 13.74 -10.56 11.07
CA MET A 611 14.74 -10.49 10.02
C MET A 611 16.13 -10.21 10.57
N GLN A 612 16.31 -9.29 11.53
CA GLN A 612 17.62 -9.01 12.13
C GLN A 612 18.15 -10.16 13.00
N SER A 613 17.26 -10.95 13.61
CA SER A 613 17.65 -11.97 14.58
C SER A 613 17.96 -13.31 13.95
N ASP A 614 17.15 -13.73 12.97
CA ASP A 614 17.16 -15.11 12.48
C ASP A 614 17.44 -15.22 10.97
N VAL A 615 17.58 -14.09 10.24
CA VAL A 615 17.74 -14.11 8.77
C VAL A 615 18.96 -13.30 8.34
N TRP A 616 18.91 -11.98 8.49
CA TRP A 616 19.97 -11.07 8.08
C TRP A 616 21.21 -11.23 8.96
N GLY A 617 22.36 -11.21 8.30
CA GLY A 617 23.64 -11.41 8.93
C GLY A 617 24.78 -11.39 7.92
N THR A 618 25.98 -11.66 8.41
CA THR A 618 27.17 -11.91 7.59
C THR A 618 27.41 -13.41 7.47
N VAL A 619 28.02 -13.80 6.35
CA VAL A 619 28.38 -15.20 6.06
C VAL A 619 29.90 -15.29 5.98
N ALA A 620 30.49 -16.10 6.85
CA ALA A 620 31.92 -16.36 6.86
C ALA A 620 32.33 -17.30 5.70
N PRO A 621 33.62 -17.37 5.31
CA PRO A 621 34.08 -18.23 4.21
C PRO A 621 33.80 -19.73 4.40
N ASP A 622 33.59 -20.18 5.64
CA ASP A 622 33.23 -21.55 5.99
C ASP A 622 31.71 -21.82 5.93
N GLY A 623 30.90 -20.80 5.57
CA GLY A 623 29.45 -20.87 5.51
C GLY A 623 28.73 -20.53 6.82
N THR A 624 29.46 -20.23 7.90
CA THR A 624 28.86 -19.87 9.19
C THR A 624 28.15 -18.52 9.10
N VAL A 625 26.87 -18.48 9.47
CA VAL A 625 26.07 -17.24 9.51
C VAL A 625 26.17 -16.60 10.89
N THR A 626 26.47 -15.30 10.94
CA THR A 626 26.38 -14.48 12.14
C THR A 626 25.28 -13.44 11.97
N HIS A 627 24.14 -13.67 12.62
CA HIS A 627 22.98 -12.77 12.54
C HIS A 627 23.22 -11.41 13.23
N VAL A 628 22.53 -10.37 12.78
CA VAL A 628 22.68 -9.00 13.31
C VAL A 628 22.41 -8.93 14.81
N THR A 629 21.43 -9.69 15.33
CA THR A 629 21.13 -9.75 16.76
C THR A 629 21.27 -11.15 17.37
N LEU A 630 22.10 -12.00 16.75
CA LEU A 630 22.55 -13.29 17.30
C LEU A 630 21.42 -14.23 17.76
N GLY A 631 20.32 -14.34 16.99
CA GLY A 631 19.24 -15.29 17.29
C GLY A 631 18.49 -15.04 18.60
N ASN A 632 18.49 -13.80 19.11
CA ASN A 632 17.83 -13.45 20.37
C ASN A 632 16.28 -13.50 20.31
N PHE A 633 15.65 -13.64 19.15
CA PHE A 633 14.19 -13.54 18.99
C PHE A 633 13.45 -14.65 19.74
N ALA A 634 13.86 -15.91 19.58
CA ALA A 634 13.17 -17.06 20.18
C ALA A 634 13.02 -16.97 21.70
N GLN A 635 14.01 -16.38 22.38
CA GLN A 635 14.04 -16.25 23.84
C GLN A 635 13.49 -14.91 24.34
N SER A 636 13.61 -13.83 23.57
CA SER A 636 13.21 -12.50 24.02
C SER A 636 11.81 -12.11 23.56
N ALA A 637 11.40 -12.47 22.34
CA ALA A 637 10.13 -12.05 21.75
C ALA A 637 8.89 -12.76 22.32
N ILE A 638 9.06 -13.56 23.39
CA ILE A 638 8.00 -14.23 24.15
C ILE A 638 7.56 -13.45 25.40
N THR A 639 8.20 -12.32 25.73
CA THR A 639 7.82 -11.43 26.84
C THR A 639 7.75 -9.97 26.39
N ILE A 640 6.86 -9.15 26.97
CA ILE A 640 6.79 -7.71 26.68
C ILE A 640 8.09 -7.02 27.09
N ASN A 641 8.69 -7.44 28.21
CA ASN A 641 9.99 -6.91 28.62
C ASN A 641 11.10 -7.20 27.59
N GLY A 642 11.00 -8.28 26.82
CA GLY A 642 11.97 -8.57 25.75
C GLY A 642 11.81 -7.63 24.56
N TRP A 643 10.57 -7.37 24.13
CA TRP A 643 10.26 -6.34 23.12
C TRP A 643 10.73 -4.95 23.54
N LEU A 644 10.63 -4.61 24.82
CA LEU A 644 11.15 -3.36 25.35
C LEU A 644 12.68 -3.32 25.36
N ARG A 645 13.33 -4.32 25.97
CA ARG A 645 14.77 -4.32 26.25
C ARG A 645 15.62 -4.63 25.02
N ASP A 646 15.34 -5.74 24.34
CA ASP A 646 16.23 -6.30 23.33
C ASP A 646 15.89 -5.82 21.91
N PHE A 647 14.68 -5.31 21.71
CA PHE A 647 14.26 -4.68 20.47
C PHE A 647 14.25 -3.15 20.58
N LEU A 648 13.28 -2.56 21.29
CA LEU A 648 13.12 -1.10 21.30
C LEU A 648 14.32 -0.37 21.91
N TRP A 649 14.75 -0.76 23.11
CA TRP A 649 15.85 -0.09 23.81
C TRP A 649 17.19 -0.34 23.12
N ALA A 650 17.54 -1.60 22.86
CA ALA A 650 18.82 -1.96 22.26
C ALA A 650 18.99 -1.39 20.84
N GLN A 651 17.93 -1.44 20.01
CA GLN A 651 18.01 -0.98 18.62
C GLN A 651 17.79 0.53 18.47
N ALA A 652 17.29 1.23 19.50
CA ALA A 652 17.18 2.69 19.47
C ALA A 652 18.53 3.40 19.68
N ALA A 653 19.57 2.67 20.07
CA ALA A 653 20.91 3.22 20.28
C ALA A 653 21.44 4.00 19.07
N GLN A 654 21.15 3.55 17.84
CA GLN A 654 21.58 4.23 16.62
C GLN A 654 20.87 5.56 16.41
N VAL A 655 19.55 5.62 16.61
CA VAL A 655 18.78 6.85 16.34
C VAL A 655 19.12 7.95 17.34
N ILE A 656 19.31 7.61 18.62
CA ILE A 656 19.62 8.60 19.67
C ILE A 656 21.07 9.09 19.62
N ASN A 657 22.00 8.27 19.15
CA ASN A 657 23.42 8.64 19.01
C ASN A 657 23.79 9.11 17.60
N SER A 658 22.81 9.36 16.72
CA SER A 658 23.04 9.77 15.32
C SER A 658 23.54 11.21 15.16
N TYR A 659 23.45 12.04 16.20
CA TYR A 659 23.90 13.43 16.18
C TYR A 659 25.40 13.53 15.88
N GLY A 660 25.80 14.50 15.05
CA GLY A 660 27.18 14.62 14.58
C GLY A 660 27.55 13.68 13.43
N SER A 661 26.58 12.97 12.85
CA SER A 661 26.74 12.15 11.64
C SER A 661 25.74 12.55 10.55
N ALA A 662 25.88 11.95 9.35
CA ALA A 662 24.91 12.10 8.27
C ALA A 662 23.52 11.57 8.61
N LEU A 663 23.40 10.68 9.61
CA LEU A 663 22.12 10.14 10.09
C LEU A 663 21.42 11.06 11.11
N SER A 664 22.01 12.19 11.49
CA SER A 664 21.46 13.12 12.50
C SER A 664 20.06 13.63 12.18
N ALA A 665 19.68 13.73 10.89
CA ALA A 665 18.32 14.05 10.48
C ALA A 665 17.29 13.05 11.04
N TYR A 666 17.63 11.76 11.13
CA TYR A 666 16.74 10.76 11.73
C TYR A 666 16.60 10.96 13.23
N GLY A 667 17.67 11.31 13.96
CA GLY A 667 17.57 11.68 15.38
C GLY A 667 16.63 12.87 15.62
N ILE A 668 16.72 13.91 14.77
CA ILE A 668 15.83 15.08 14.82
C ILE A 668 14.39 14.67 14.51
N MET A 669 14.16 13.89 13.45
CA MET A 669 12.83 13.44 13.06
C MET A 669 12.21 12.48 14.09
N PHE A 670 13.02 11.69 14.78
CA PHE A 670 12.58 10.84 15.89
C PHE A 670 11.99 11.67 17.03
N LEU A 671 12.69 12.74 17.46
CA LEU A 671 12.17 13.67 18.48
C LEU A 671 10.96 14.45 17.98
N ALA A 672 10.98 14.94 16.74
CA ALA A 672 9.85 15.64 16.13
C ALA A 672 8.60 14.74 16.04
N GLY A 673 8.78 13.46 15.71
CA GLY A 673 7.72 12.46 15.71
C GLY A 673 7.09 12.29 17.10
N HIS A 674 7.90 12.16 18.14
CA HIS A 674 7.41 12.11 19.54
C HIS A 674 6.66 13.38 19.94
N PHE A 675 7.19 14.56 19.57
CA PHE A 675 6.53 15.83 19.85
C PHE A 675 5.15 15.91 19.18
N VAL A 676 5.06 15.58 17.89
CA VAL A 676 3.81 15.59 17.13
C VAL A 676 2.82 14.57 17.69
N PHE A 677 3.29 13.38 18.09
CA PHE A 677 2.48 12.38 18.76
C PHE A 677 1.91 12.91 20.08
N ALA A 678 2.73 13.49 20.96
CA ALA A 678 2.27 14.05 22.22
C ALA A 678 1.32 15.26 22.01
N PHE A 679 1.62 16.11 21.03
CA PHE A 679 0.77 17.23 20.64
C PHE A 679 -0.63 16.78 20.21
N SER A 680 -0.74 15.61 19.56
CA SER A 680 -2.02 15.02 19.18
C SER A 680 -2.94 14.75 20.38
N LEU A 681 -2.37 14.35 21.52
CA LEU A 681 -3.11 13.97 22.72
C LEU A 681 -3.88 15.17 23.31
N MET A 682 -3.37 16.39 23.11
CA MET A 682 -4.08 17.61 23.48
C MET A 682 -5.46 17.67 22.82
N PHE A 683 -5.58 17.33 21.54
CA PHE A 683 -6.86 17.34 20.82
C PHE A 683 -7.74 16.13 21.15
N LEU A 684 -7.12 14.98 21.44
CA LEU A 684 -7.83 13.74 21.72
C LEU A 684 -8.44 13.71 23.14
N PHE A 685 -7.79 14.35 24.11
CA PHE A 685 -8.22 14.35 25.52
C PHE A 685 -9.02 15.59 25.92
N SER A 686 -9.00 16.66 25.12
CA SER A 686 -9.75 17.89 25.42
C SER A 686 -11.01 18.04 24.56
N GLY A 687 -11.93 18.89 25.02
CA GLY A 687 -13.17 19.21 24.32
C GLY A 687 -13.22 20.66 23.83
N ARG A 688 -13.99 20.92 22.76
CA ARG A 688 -14.11 22.25 22.15
C ARG A 688 -14.59 23.37 23.10
N GLY A 689 -15.37 23.04 24.13
CA GLY A 689 -15.96 24.02 25.04
C GLY A 689 -14.88 24.85 25.75
N TYR A 690 -13.91 24.14 26.36
CA TYR A 690 -12.74 24.75 27.00
C TYR A 690 -12.00 25.72 26.05
N TRP A 691 -11.67 25.26 24.84
CA TRP A 691 -10.95 26.07 23.87
C TRP A 691 -11.75 27.27 23.36
N GLN A 692 -13.07 27.13 23.25
CA GLN A 692 -13.94 28.23 22.81
C GLN A 692 -14.00 29.34 23.86
N GLU A 693 -14.11 29.01 25.14
CA GLU A 693 -14.09 29.99 26.25
C GLU A 693 -12.74 30.69 26.38
N LEU A 694 -11.63 29.95 26.18
CA LEU A 694 -10.30 30.54 26.12
C LEU A 694 -10.17 31.54 24.95
N ILE A 695 -10.65 31.16 23.76
CA ILE A 695 -10.67 32.06 22.59
C ILE A 695 -11.50 33.31 22.86
N GLU A 696 -12.62 33.21 23.58
CA GLU A 696 -13.45 34.37 23.93
C GLU A 696 -12.69 35.38 24.79
N SER A 697 -11.89 34.90 25.74
CA SER A 697 -11.00 35.75 26.55
C SER A 697 -9.92 36.44 25.70
N ILE A 698 -9.35 35.73 24.73
CA ILE A 698 -8.35 36.27 23.79
C ILE A 698 -8.99 37.31 22.86
N VAL A 699 -10.19 37.03 22.34
CA VAL A 699 -10.94 37.95 21.46
C VAL A 699 -11.35 39.21 22.21
N TRP A 700 -11.71 39.10 23.49
CA TRP A 700 -11.92 40.27 24.35
C TRP A 700 -10.68 41.18 24.38
N ALA A 701 -9.48 40.61 24.59
CA ALA A 701 -8.23 41.38 24.59
C ALA A 701 -7.95 42.04 23.23
N HIS A 702 -8.18 41.33 22.12
CA HIS A 702 -8.01 41.88 20.77
C HIS A 702 -8.99 43.01 20.48
N ASN A 703 -10.23 42.91 20.95
CA ASN A 703 -11.23 43.98 20.81
C ASN A 703 -10.84 45.24 21.58
N LYS A 704 -10.25 45.10 22.78
CA LYS A 704 -9.74 46.24 23.55
C LYS A 704 -8.63 47.00 22.81
N LEU A 705 -7.79 46.28 22.08
CA LEU A 705 -6.72 46.85 21.27
C LEU A 705 -7.14 47.18 19.82
N ARG A 706 -8.41 46.92 19.45
CA ARG A 706 -8.95 47.10 18.08
C ARG A 706 -8.16 46.35 16.99
N VAL A 707 -7.62 45.18 17.34
CA VAL A 707 -6.89 44.28 16.42
C VAL A 707 -7.65 42.96 16.18
N ALA A 708 -8.94 42.90 16.55
CA ALA A 708 -9.76 41.72 16.32
C ALA A 708 -10.02 41.52 14.81
N PRO A 709 -9.89 40.28 14.29
CA PRO A 709 -10.15 40.01 12.89
C PRO A 709 -11.64 40.11 12.57
N ALA A 710 -11.98 40.49 11.33
CA ALA A 710 -13.36 40.55 10.84
C ALA A 710 -14.02 39.17 10.77
N ILE A 711 -13.24 38.13 10.46
CA ILE A 711 -13.69 36.73 10.50
C ILE A 711 -13.63 36.26 11.94
N GLN A 712 -14.77 35.86 12.51
CA GLN A 712 -14.83 35.48 13.92
C GLN A 712 -14.01 34.22 14.22
N PRO A 713 -13.03 34.27 15.14
CA PRO A 713 -12.30 33.10 15.58
C PRO A 713 -13.21 32.13 16.33
N ARG A 714 -13.21 30.87 15.90
CA ARG A 714 -13.89 29.76 16.57
C ARG A 714 -12.92 28.63 16.82
N ALA A 715 -13.11 27.94 17.95
CA ALA A 715 -12.46 26.66 18.17
C ALA A 715 -12.86 25.66 17.07
N LEU A 716 -12.02 24.67 16.82
CA LEU A 716 -12.33 23.58 15.89
C LEU A 716 -13.66 22.93 16.26
N SER A 717 -14.41 22.46 15.26
CA SER A 717 -15.57 21.60 15.51
C SER A 717 -15.12 20.30 16.18
N ILE A 718 -16.06 19.58 16.82
CA ILE A 718 -15.73 18.32 17.50
C ILE A 718 -15.10 17.31 16.54
N ILE A 719 -15.66 17.18 15.32
CA ILE A 719 -15.12 16.29 14.29
C ILE A 719 -13.74 16.75 13.82
N GLN A 720 -13.53 18.06 13.63
CA GLN A 720 -12.21 18.59 13.26
C GLN A 720 -11.18 18.35 14.37
N GLY A 721 -11.54 18.53 15.65
CA GLY A 721 -10.67 18.21 16.78
C GLY A 721 -10.23 16.75 16.77
N ARG A 722 -11.17 15.82 16.53
CA ARG A 722 -10.88 14.38 16.36
C ARG A 722 -9.99 14.12 15.14
N ALA A 723 -10.28 14.75 14.00
CA ALA A 723 -9.52 14.59 12.76
C ALA A 723 -8.07 15.08 12.90
N VAL A 724 -7.88 16.26 13.51
CA VAL A 724 -6.57 16.84 13.82
C VAL A 724 -5.83 15.93 14.80
N GLY A 725 -6.50 15.46 15.86
CA GLY A 725 -5.94 14.53 16.83
C GLY A 725 -5.43 13.24 16.17
N VAL A 726 -6.27 12.52 15.41
CA VAL A 726 -5.83 11.27 14.77
C VAL A 726 -4.76 11.51 13.70
N ALA A 727 -4.83 12.61 12.94
CA ALA A 727 -3.80 12.94 11.95
C ALA A 727 -2.42 13.13 12.58
N HIS A 728 -2.33 13.90 13.67
CA HIS A 728 -1.06 14.11 14.37
C HIS A 728 -0.61 12.84 15.12
N TYR A 729 -1.55 12.04 15.65
CA TYR A 729 -1.21 10.78 16.31
C TYR A 729 -0.53 9.82 15.33
N LEU A 730 -1.14 9.61 14.15
CA LEU A 730 -0.58 8.74 13.11
C LEU A 730 0.72 9.30 12.55
N LEU A 731 0.78 10.60 12.24
CA LEU A 731 1.99 11.24 11.74
C LEU A 731 3.15 11.07 12.73
N GLY A 732 2.93 11.42 14.00
CA GLY A 732 3.95 11.32 15.03
C GLY A 732 4.42 9.89 15.27
N GLY A 733 3.49 8.94 15.37
CA GLY A 733 3.80 7.52 15.55
C GLY A 733 4.57 6.91 14.36
N ILE A 734 4.09 7.13 13.14
CA ILE A 734 4.72 6.59 11.92
C ILE A 734 6.10 7.21 11.69
N VAL A 735 6.25 8.53 11.85
CA VAL A 735 7.56 9.21 11.71
C VAL A 735 8.56 8.74 12.76
N THR A 736 8.10 8.50 13.99
CA THR A 736 8.93 7.94 15.06
C THR A 736 9.48 6.57 14.68
N THR A 737 8.61 5.65 14.24
CA THR A 737 9.04 4.32 13.80
C THR A 737 9.90 4.38 12.54
N TRP A 738 9.58 5.25 11.59
CA TRP A 738 10.36 5.46 10.36
C TRP A 738 11.79 5.90 10.67
N ALA A 739 11.96 6.90 11.55
CA ALA A 739 13.29 7.39 11.95
C ALA A 739 14.08 6.33 12.72
N PHE A 740 13.41 5.60 13.62
CA PHE A 740 13.98 4.46 14.34
C PHE A 740 14.50 3.38 13.39
N PHE A 741 13.66 2.93 12.44
CA PHE A 741 14.01 1.88 11.48
C PHE A 741 15.12 2.30 10.52
N LEU A 742 15.08 3.51 9.97
CA LEU A 742 16.08 3.95 9.01
C LEU A 742 17.44 4.20 9.67
N ALA A 743 17.47 4.89 10.82
CA ALA A 743 18.73 5.08 11.54
C ALA A 743 19.36 3.73 11.95
N ARG A 744 18.53 2.76 12.38
CA ARG A 744 18.98 1.41 12.72
C ARG A 744 19.51 0.67 11.51
N SER A 745 18.69 0.52 10.47
CA SER A 745 19.00 -0.32 9.31
C SER A 745 20.17 0.20 8.47
N LEU A 746 20.31 1.52 8.33
CA LEU A 746 21.44 2.14 7.64
C LEU A 746 22.78 1.99 8.40
N SER A 747 22.73 1.67 9.69
CA SER A 747 23.93 1.48 10.52
C SER A 747 24.41 0.02 10.61
N ILE A 748 23.59 -0.95 10.19
CA ILE A 748 23.87 -2.40 10.31
C ILE A 748 24.18 -3.08 8.96
N GLY A 749 24.13 -2.33 7.86
CA GLY A 749 24.22 -2.83 6.48
C GLY A 749 25.41 -2.31 5.71
#